data_AF-A0A3B8L017-F1
#
_entry.id   AF-A0A3B8L017-F1
#
_cell.length_a   1.000
_cell.length_b   1.000
_cell.length_c   1.000
_cell.angle_alpha   90.00
_cell.angle_beta   90.00
_cell.angle_gamma   90.00
#
_symmetry.space_group_name_H-M   'P 1'
#
loop_
_entity.id
_entity.type
_entity.pdbx_description
1 polymer ?
#
loop_
_entity_poly.entity_id
_entity_poly.type
_entity_poly.pdbx_seq_one_letter_code
_entity_poly.pdbx_strand_id
1 'polypeptide(L)'
;MTMPSTLHAIRTALLATLVFSNTATARAADAIPFPGTRPLRLEKPLDVEMVDGINRFALRALANSAAARPALWKRDFSSHQAYTKSVEANRARFRTIIGAVDDRTPSPRIQLISTLESPSRLGGTRSWSAHRARWDVLDGVTARGLVLVPAGKPVANVIALPDADWTPEQFAGLADGVSPEAQLARRLAENGCRVIVPTLISRDSRFSGDPRVRYTNQPHREFIYRMAFELGRHVIGYEVQKVQAAVDALLHDKASALPVGIVGIGEGGLLALHSAAVDTRLSAAMICGYFDQRDEVWREPIYRNVWSQLTEFGDAELAGLIAPRPLVIEACRAPEVSGPPAPGKGRSGGAAPGSIENCTLGQVRSEFDRAAAVYARLKATDRATLIASGEGDGQPGTPEALSALLGGLGVSGKLVANGPKPTVDGTLPDPNRRQGQQVGELVAFTQTLLRRCAKIRDKIWNKVDRSNLKTWAGTVEPYRDMVYNELIGRLPRPNVPPNVRTRQVLDTPAYRGWETVIDVYPDVIAGGILLMPKDIKPGEKRPVVVCQHGLEGVPMDTITEKGPGFGPYKAFAARLAKRGFITYAPQNPYRGRDRFRTIQRKSNPMKRSLFSYIIPQHERTLEWLSSLPQVDPKRIAFYGLSYGGKTAVRVPPMVKQYALSICSADFNEWVVKNTSSEDGYSYVFTGEYEIFEWNMGHLANYAELSNLMTPRPFMVERGHHDGVAPDEWVGWEFAKVKRHYDLIGIGERAEMEVFVGPHTINGKGTFDFLHRHLKWPKR
;
A
#
# COMPACT_ATOMS: atom_id res chain seq x y z
N MET A 1 -41.10 32.80 -38.02
CA MET A 1 -40.23 32.98 -39.21
C MET A 1 -38.84 32.53 -38.81
N THR A 2 -38.22 31.46 -39.29
CA THR A 2 -38.45 30.45 -40.32
C THR A 2 -38.02 29.09 -39.74
N MET A 3 -38.81 28.06 -40.01
CA MET A 3 -38.66 26.64 -39.66
C MET A 3 -37.70 25.91 -40.65
N PRO A 4 -37.46 24.57 -40.60
CA PRO A 4 -37.17 23.61 -39.51
C PRO A 4 -36.15 22.50 -39.96
N SER A 5 -36.15 21.35 -39.23
CA SER A 5 -35.78 19.98 -39.66
C SER A 5 -34.32 19.55 -39.43
N THR A 6 -33.97 18.36 -38.90
CA THR A 6 -34.69 17.08 -38.73
C THR A 6 -34.15 16.27 -37.54
N LEU A 7 -35.06 15.46 -36.99
CA LEU A 7 -34.93 14.45 -35.96
C LEU A 7 -34.34 13.12 -36.48
N HIS A 8 -33.65 12.40 -35.59
CA HIS A 8 -33.72 10.96 -35.31
C HIS A 8 -33.34 9.88 -36.37
N ALA A 9 -32.39 9.06 -35.91
CA ALA A 9 -32.42 7.59 -35.86
C ALA A 9 -32.34 6.78 -37.16
N ILE A 10 -31.29 5.97 -37.30
CA ILE A 10 -31.32 4.50 -37.09
C ILE A 10 -29.93 3.93 -37.40
N ARG A 11 -29.57 2.89 -36.63
CA ARG A 11 -28.52 1.88 -36.80
C ARG A 11 -28.05 1.69 -38.25
N THR A 12 -26.77 1.36 -38.44
CA THR A 12 -26.26 0.05 -38.89
C THR A 12 -24.79 0.19 -39.35
N ALA A 13 -23.95 -0.73 -38.86
CA ALA A 13 -22.67 -1.17 -39.41
C ALA A 13 -21.75 -0.13 -40.07
N LEU A 14 -20.71 0.32 -39.35
CA LEU A 14 -19.47 0.69 -40.03
C LEU A 14 -18.52 -0.50 -40.00
N LEU A 15 -18.32 -1.03 -41.21
CA LEU A 15 -17.32 -2.00 -41.60
C LEU A 15 -15.99 -1.79 -40.86
N ALA A 16 -15.54 -2.87 -40.23
CA ALA A 16 -14.14 -3.13 -40.03
C ALA A 16 -13.47 -3.27 -41.41
N THR A 17 -12.99 -2.17 -41.97
CA THR A 17 -11.98 -2.23 -43.04
C THR A 17 -10.67 -2.66 -42.38
N LEU A 18 -10.46 -3.97 -42.34
CA LEU A 18 -9.13 -4.56 -42.30
C LEU A 18 -8.34 -4.02 -43.49
N VAL A 19 -7.62 -2.92 -43.26
CA VAL A 19 -6.44 -2.63 -44.05
C VAL A 19 -5.38 -3.60 -43.55
N PHE A 20 -5.35 -4.78 -44.18
CA PHE A 20 -4.17 -5.61 -44.23
C PHE A 20 -3.06 -4.78 -44.89
N SER A 21 -2.37 -3.98 -44.08
CA SER A 21 -1.00 -3.62 -44.40
C SER A 21 -0.26 -4.96 -44.44
N ASN A 22 -0.01 -5.45 -45.65
CA ASN A 22 0.96 -6.50 -45.93
C ASN A 22 2.33 -6.01 -45.42
N THR A 23 2.55 -6.04 -44.11
CA THR A 23 3.88 -6.27 -43.58
C THR A 23 4.15 -7.71 -43.93
N ALA A 24 4.83 -7.90 -45.07
CA ALA A 24 5.52 -9.13 -45.34
C ALA A 24 6.18 -9.56 -44.04
N THR A 25 5.69 -10.66 -43.48
CA THR A 25 6.34 -11.37 -42.39
C THR A 25 7.68 -11.81 -42.93
N ALA A 26 8.67 -10.93 -42.84
CA ALA A 26 10.06 -11.33 -42.78
C ALA A 26 10.09 -12.31 -41.60
N ARG A 27 10.12 -13.61 -41.91
CA ARG A 27 10.67 -14.61 -41.01
C ARG A 27 11.89 -13.98 -40.38
N ALA A 28 11.94 -13.94 -39.05
CA ALA A 28 13.11 -13.50 -38.30
C ALA A 28 14.35 -14.14 -38.95
N ALA A 29 15.09 -13.36 -39.74
CA ALA A 29 16.44 -13.72 -40.11
C ALA A 29 17.16 -13.92 -38.77
N ASP A 30 17.81 -15.07 -38.58
CA ASP A 30 18.41 -15.50 -37.31
C ASP A 30 19.20 -14.37 -36.66
N ALA A 31 18.55 -13.64 -35.74
CA ALA A 31 19.15 -12.47 -35.14
C ALA A 31 20.37 -12.93 -34.35
N ILE A 32 21.54 -12.42 -34.72
CA ILE A 32 22.82 -12.90 -34.21
C ILE A 32 22.86 -12.67 -32.68
N PRO A 33 22.97 -13.72 -31.86
CA PRO A 33 23.11 -13.55 -30.42
C PRO A 33 24.46 -12.90 -30.11
N PHE A 34 24.51 -12.14 -29.01
CA PHE A 34 25.77 -11.67 -28.43
C PHE A 34 26.67 -12.87 -28.10
N PRO A 35 27.99 -12.81 -28.38
CA PRO A 35 28.91 -13.91 -28.10
C PRO A 35 28.79 -14.46 -26.68
N GLY A 36 28.71 -15.79 -26.54
CA GLY A 36 28.57 -16.46 -25.24
C GLY A 36 27.14 -16.49 -24.68
N THR A 37 26.13 -16.07 -25.45
CA THR A 37 24.72 -16.13 -25.04
C THR A 37 23.89 -17.02 -25.97
N ARG A 38 22.73 -17.47 -25.51
CA ARG A 38 21.78 -18.24 -26.34
C ARG A 38 20.92 -17.29 -27.20
N PRO A 39 20.37 -17.74 -28.34
CA PRO A 39 19.40 -16.94 -29.09
C PRO A 39 18.14 -16.62 -28.28
N LEU A 40 17.71 -15.36 -28.28
CA LEU A 40 16.45 -14.92 -27.68
C LEU A 40 15.28 -15.18 -28.63
N ARG A 41 14.30 -15.97 -28.17
CA ARG A 41 13.12 -16.38 -28.94
C ARG A 41 11.80 -15.89 -28.32
N LEU A 42 11.83 -14.83 -27.51
CA LEU A 42 10.60 -14.25 -26.95
C LEU A 42 9.72 -13.65 -28.06
N GLU A 43 8.45 -14.04 -28.06
CA GLU A 43 7.43 -13.56 -29.01
C GLU A 43 6.76 -12.27 -28.53
N LYS A 44 6.55 -12.12 -27.22
CA LYS A 44 5.96 -10.92 -26.63
C LYS A 44 7.02 -9.85 -26.30
N PRO A 45 6.61 -8.57 -26.22
CA PRO A 45 7.47 -7.51 -25.73
C PRO A 45 8.02 -7.79 -24.33
N LEU A 46 9.26 -7.35 -24.08
CA LEU A 46 9.98 -7.60 -22.83
C LEU A 46 9.24 -7.06 -21.59
N ASP A 47 8.62 -5.89 -21.68
CA ASP A 47 7.83 -5.29 -20.60
C ASP A 47 6.63 -6.16 -20.21
N VAL A 48 5.96 -6.76 -21.20
CA VAL A 48 4.81 -7.64 -20.98
C VAL A 48 5.23 -8.92 -20.29
N GLU A 49 6.28 -9.59 -20.79
CA GLU A 49 6.79 -10.83 -20.16
C GLU A 49 7.31 -10.59 -18.74
N MET A 50 7.97 -9.47 -18.50
CA MET A 50 8.45 -9.09 -17.16
C MET A 50 7.29 -8.87 -16.18
N VAL A 51 6.29 -8.07 -16.57
CA VAL A 51 5.12 -7.79 -15.72
C VAL A 51 4.33 -9.07 -15.46
N ASP A 52 4.13 -9.91 -16.47
CA ASP A 52 3.40 -11.17 -16.32
C ASP A 52 4.13 -12.16 -15.42
N GLY A 53 5.45 -12.27 -15.59
CA GLY A 53 6.31 -13.11 -14.78
C GLY A 53 6.27 -12.76 -13.29
N ILE A 54 6.42 -11.48 -12.97
CA ILE A 54 6.33 -11.00 -11.59
C ILE A 54 4.92 -11.20 -11.02
N ASN A 55 3.86 -10.99 -11.82
CA ASN A 55 2.50 -11.28 -11.39
C ASN A 55 2.30 -12.76 -11.04
N ARG A 56 2.77 -13.70 -11.87
CA ARG A 56 2.70 -15.15 -11.58
C ARG A 56 3.47 -15.49 -10.30
N PHE A 57 4.67 -14.92 -10.13
CA PHE A 57 5.47 -15.10 -8.92
C PHE A 57 4.74 -14.61 -7.66
N ALA A 58 4.15 -13.40 -7.70
CA ALA A 58 3.44 -12.82 -6.57
C ALA A 58 2.17 -13.61 -6.23
N LEU A 59 1.37 -14.02 -7.23
CA LEU A 59 0.17 -14.83 -7.03
C LEU A 59 0.49 -16.18 -6.38
N ARG A 60 1.57 -16.85 -6.82
CA ARG A 60 2.01 -18.11 -6.20
C ARG A 60 2.43 -17.91 -4.75
N ALA A 61 3.08 -16.78 -4.43
CA ALA A 61 3.45 -16.47 -3.06
C ALA A 61 2.21 -16.25 -2.15
N LEU A 62 1.16 -15.61 -2.67
CA LEU A 62 -0.11 -15.44 -1.96
C LEU A 62 -0.82 -16.78 -1.72
N ALA A 63 -0.96 -17.61 -2.77
CA ALA A 63 -1.58 -18.92 -2.67
C ALA A 63 -0.85 -19.85 -1.66
N ASN A 64 0.48 -19.75 -1.58
CA ASN A 64 1.28 -20.53 -0.65
C ASN A 64 1.37 -19.92 0.76
N SER A 65 0.86 -18.70 0.97
CA SER A 65 1.09 -17.96 2.22
C SER A 65 0.48 -18.67 3.44
N ALA A 66 -0.74 -19.20 3.33
CA ALA A 66 -1.43 -19.87 4.43
C ALA A 66 -0.63 -21.08 4.98
N ALA A 67 0.01 -21.86 4.10
CA ALA A 67 0.85 -22.99 4.49
C ALA A 67 2.16 -22.58 5.17
N ALA A 68 2.66 -21.37 4.89
CA ALA A 68 3.92 -20.86 5.45
C ALA A 68 3.75 -20.22 6.84
N ARG A 69 2.58 -19.63 7.13
CA ARG A 69 2.31 -18.88 8.37
C ARG A 69 2.59 -19.67 9.66
N PRO A 70 2.20 -20.97 9.81
CA PRO A 70 2.35 -21.69 11.08
C PRO A 70 3.78 -21.69 11.64
N ALA A 71 4.81 -21.62 10.78
CA ALA A 71 6.21 -21.58 11.20
C ALA A 71 6.57 -20.31 12.00
N LEU A 72 5.79 -19.23 11.90
CA LEU A 72 5.98 -17.96 12.62
C LEU A 72 5.26 -17.92 13.97
N TRP A 73 4.59 -19.00 14.35
CA TRP A 73 3.76 -19.08 15.56
C TRP A 73 4.33 -20.05 16.58
N LYS A 74 4.66 -19.55 17.77
CA LYS A 74 5.14 -20.35 18.92
C LYS A 74 4.01 -20.56 19.92
N ARG A 75 2.92 -21.19 19.47
CA ARG A 75 1.69 -21.36 20.28
C ARG A 75 1.88 -22.40 21.39
N ASP A 76 1.55 -22.00 22.62
CA ASP A 76 1.49 -22.90 23.78
C ASP A 76 0.03 -23.26 24.08
N PHE A 77 -0.32 -24.54 23.92
CA PHE A 77 -1.68 -25.03 24.13
C PHE A 77 -1.90 -25.67 25.52
N SER A 78 -0.94 -25.54 26.45
CA SER A 78 -1.02 -26.15 27.78
C SER A 78 -2.16 -25.57 28.65
N SER A 79 -2.49 -24.29 28.47
CA SER A 79 -3.62 -23.63 29.13
C SER A 79 -4.06 -22.38 28.35
N HIS A 80 -5.25 -21.86 28.66
CA HIS A 80 -5.75 -20.60 28.07
C HIS A 80 -4.81 -19.41 28.35
N GLN A 81 -4.24 -19.35 29.56
CA GLN A 81 -3.31 -18.29 29.95
C GLN A 81 -1.97 -18.42 29.22
N ALA A 82 -1.42 -19.63 29.15
CA ALA A 82 -0.18 -19.89 28.42
C ALA A 82 -0.33 -19.57 26.92
N TYR A 83 -1.45 -19.95 26.32
CA TYR A 83 -1.76 -19.62 24.94
C TYR A 83 -1.79 -18.11 24.71
N THR A 84 -2.56 -17.38 25.53
CA THR A 84 -2.66 -15.91 25.45
C THR A 84 -1.30 -15.24 25.54
N LYS A 85 -0.45 -15.70 26.47
CA LYS A 85 0.92 -15.20 26.62
C LYS A 85 1.80 -15.54 25.41
N SER A 86 1.66 -16.74 24.86
CA SER A 86 2.50 -17.22 23.75
C SER A 86 2.28 -16.47 22.44
N VAL A 87 1.07 -15.92 22.22
CA VAL A 87 0.70 -15.19 21.01
C VAL A 87 0.81 -13.66 21.14
N GLU A 88 1.27 -13.15 22.29
CA GLU A 88 1.31 -11.70 22.56
C GLU A 88 2.25 -10.96 21.60
N ALA A 89 3.38 -11.57 21.24
CA ALA A 89 4.28 -11.00 20.26
C ALA A 89 3.65 -10.94 18.86
N ASN A 90 2.86 -11.95 18.48
CA ASN A 90 2.10 -11.95 17.23
C ASN A 90 1.05 -10.82 17.26
N ARG A 91 0.33 -10.66 18.38
CA ARG A 91 -0.63 -9.56 18.59
C ARG A 91 0.01 -8.18 18.45
N ALA A 92 1.18 -7.98 19.06
CA ALA A 92 1.92 -6.72 18.98
C ALA A 92 2.34 -6.41 17.53
N ARG A 93 2.85 -7.39 16.79
CA ARG A 93 3.17 -7.23 15.36
C ARG A 93 1.94 -6.91 14.53
N PHE A 94 0.82 -7.60 14.75
CA PHE A 94 -0.43 -7.31 14.06
C PHE A 94 -0.89 -5.86 14.31
N ARG A 95 -0.84 -5.42 15.58
CA ARG A 95 -1.14 -4.04 15.97
C ARG A 95 -0.26 -3.03 15.22
N THR A 96 1.02 -3.33 15.03
CA THR A 96 1.96 -2.48 14.28
C THR A 96 1.61 -2.40 12.79
N ILE A 97 1.36 -3.52 12.12
CA ILE A 97 1.15 -3.51 10.67
C ILE A 97 -0.20 -2.92 10.26
N ILE A 98 -1.21 -2.94 11.14
CA ILE A 98 -2.46 -2.20 10.92
C ILE A 98 -2.33 -0.72 11.32
N GLY A 99 -1.19 -0.28 11.85
CA GLY A 99 -0.95 1.13 12.19
C GLY A 99 -1.63 1.61 13.48
N ALA A 100 -2.10 0.72 14.37
CA ALA A 100 -2.77 1.08 15.62
C ALA A 100 -1.77 1.36 16.76
N VAL A 101 -0.75 2.17 16.49
CA VAL A 101 0.45 2.33 17.35
C VAL A 101 0.50 3.64 18.12
N ASP A 102 -0.32 4.62 17.77
CA ASP A 102 -0.30 5.93 18.39
C ASP A 102 -0.87 5.92 19.82
N ASP A 103 -0.37 6.83 20.66
CA ASP A 103 -0.85 7.00 22.02
C ASP A 103 -2.27 7.58 22.00
N ARG A 104 -3.20 6.90 22.67
CA ARG A 104 -4.57 7.38 22.84
C ARG A 104 -4.63 8.46 23.91
N THR A 105 -5.62 9.35 23.81
CA THR A 105 -5.87 10.36 24.84
C THR A 105 -6.09 9.71 26.20
N PRO A 106 -5.51 10.24 27.29
CA PRO A 106 -5.67 9.64 28.61
C PRO A 106 -7.12 9.73 29.08
N SER A 107 -7.63 8.65 29.66
CA SER A 107 -8.96 8.60 30.32
C SER A 107 -10.12 9.12 29.45
N PRO A 108 -10.33 8.59 28.23
CA PRO A 108 -11.43 9.05 27.38
C PRO A 108 -12.78 8.84 28.07
N ARG A 109 -13.76 9.67 27.70
CA ARG A 109 -15.14 9.61 28.18
C ARG A 109 -16.09 9.63 27.01
N ILE A 110 -17.13 8.81 27.08
CA ILE A 110 -18.25 8.87 26.15
C ILE A 110 -19.18 9.99 26.62
N GLN A 111 -19.23 11.06 25.83
CA GLN A 111 -20.03 12.24 26.10
C GLN A 111 -21.33 12.15 25.30
N LEU A 112 -22.47 12.32 25.98
CA LEU A 112 -23.76 12.52 25.32
C LEU A 112 -23.90 14.00 24.98
N ILE A 113 -24.11 14.32 23.70
CA ILE A 113 -23.98 15.69 23.19
C ILE A 113 -25.35 16.36 23.04
N SER A 114 -25.66 17.32 23.91
CA SER A 114 -26.75 18.29 23.76
C SER A 114 -26.23 19.66 23.32
N THR A 115 -27.09 20.45 22.67
CA THR A 115 -26.89 21.89 22.43
C THR A 115 -28.01 22.68 23.10
N LEU A 116 -27.97 24.01 23.04
CA LEU A 116 -29.06 24.85 23.57
C LEU A 116 -30.39 24.59 22.84
N GLU A 117 -30.31 24.15 21.59
CA GLU A 117 -31.45 23.95 20.69
C GLU A 117 -31.88 22.49 20.56
N SER A 118 -31.07 21.52 21.02
CA SER A 118 -31.35 20.11 20.79
C SER A 118 -30.81 19.20 21.90
N PRO A 119 -31.63 18.30 22.45
CA PRO A 119 -31.16 17.31 23.43
C PRO A 119 -30.20 16.31 22.79
N SER A 120 -29.55 15.49 23.63
CA SER A 120 -28.74 14.38 23.12
C SER A 120 -29.59 13.25 22.53
N ARG A 121 -30.82 13.06 23.04
CA ARG A 121 -31.76 12.03 22.56
C ARG A 121 -32.22 12.36 21.14
N LEU A 122 -32.15 11.37 20.26
CA LEU A 122 -32.57 11.47 18.86
C LEU A 122 -33.82 10.64 18.53
N GLY A 123 -34.26 9.80 19.46
CA GLY A 123 -35.37 8.86 19.23
C GLY A 123 -35.19 7.54 19.98
N GLY A 124 -36.00 6.55 19.60
CA GLY A 124 -35.94 5.19 20.14
C GLY A 124 -37.30 4.53 20.24
N THR A 125 -37.44 3.62 21.20
CA THR A 125 -38.71 2.94 21.52
C THR A 125 -39.02 3.11 23.01
N ARG A 126 -40.05 2.42 23.53
CA ARG A 126 -40.27 2.30 24.97
C ARG A 126 -39.17 1.47 25.68
N SER A 127 -38.44 0.64 24.94
CA SER A 127 -37.43 -0.28 25.48
C SER A 127 -36.00 0.25 25.44
N TRP A 128 -35.72 1.30 24.67
CA TRP A 128 -34.39 1.90 24.55
C TRP A 128 -34.46 3.31 23.93
N SER A 129 -33.43 4.13 24.13
CA SER A 129 -33.25 5.45 23.51
C SER A 129 -31.89 5.59 22.82
N ALA A 130 -31.83 6.28 21.69
CA ALA A 130 -30.59 6.63 21.00
C ALA A 130 -30.16 8.05 21.34
N HIS A 131 -28.86 8.22 21.62
CA HIS A 131 -28.27 9.49 21.96
C HIS A 131 -27.08 9.79 21.05
N ARG A 132 -26.96 11.05 20.59
CA ARG A 132 -25.76 11.55 19.92
C ARG A 132 -24.58 11.53 20.89
N ALA A 133 -23.47 10.95 20.45
CA ALA A 133 -22.29 10.79 21.30
C ALA A 133 -20.97 11.12 20.59
N ARG A 134 -19.98 11.47 21.42
CA ARG A 134 -18.57 11.69 21.04
C ARG A 134 -17.64 11.15 22.13
N TRP A 135 -16.47 10.67 21.75
CA TRP A 135 -15.35 10.44 22.66
C TRP A 135 -14.02 10.82 21.99
N ASP A 136 -13.06 11.24 22.80
CA ASP A 136 -11.71 11.56 22.33
C ASP A 136 -10.88 10.27 22.13
N VAL A 137 -9.99 10.28 21.13
CA VAL A 137 -9.29 9.07 20.67
C VAL A 137 -7.79 9.30 20.60
N LEU A 138 -7.35 10.20 19.72
CA LEU A 138 -5.95 10.62 19.55
C LEU A 138 -5.87 12.14 19.69
N ASP A 139 -4.68 12.71 19.70
CA ASP A 139 -4.47 14.17 19.67
C ASP A 139 -5.21 14.79 18.47
N GLY A 140 -6.28 15.54 18.73
CA GLY A 140 -7.14 16.15 17.70
C GLY A 140 -8.08 15.18 16.96
N VAL A 141 -8.12 13.89 17.30
CA VAL A 141 -9.02 12.90 16.68
C VAL A 141 -10.08 12.45 17.65
N THR A 142 -11.33 12.52 17.19
CA THR A 142 -12.49 12.06 17.95
C THR A 142 -13.18 10.91 17.22
N ALA A 143 -13.96 10.15 17.96
CA ALA A 143 -14.99 9.29 17.39
C ALA A 143 -16.36 9.90 17.68
N ARG A 144 -17.25 9.81 16.70
CA ARG A 144 -18.61 10.37 16.75
C ARG A 144 -19.60 9.34 16.28
N GLY A 145 -20.79 9.33 16.86
CA GLY A 145 -21.84 8.40 16.47
C GLY A 145 -22.98 8.39 17.47
N LEU A 146 -23.49 7.19 17.75
CA LEU A 146 -24.61 7.00 18.66
C LEU A 146 -24.24 6.15 19.87
N VAL A 147 -24.94 6.40 20.97
CA VAL A 147 -25.05 5.48 22.10
C VAL A 147 -26.52 5.12 22.27
N LEU A 148 -26.85 3.84 22.14
CA LEU A 148 -28.18 3.32 22.46
C LEU A 148 -28.19 2.85 23.92
N VAL A 149 -29.17 3.32 24.68
CA VAL A 149 -29.32 3.03 26.10
C VAL A 149 -30.63 2.26 26.29
N PRO A 150 -30.60 1.03 26.83
CA PRO A 150 -31.81 0.29 27.16
C PRO A 150 -32.54 0.98 28.32
N ALA A 151 -33.87 0.85 28.38
CA ALA A 151 -34.69 1.44 29.44
C ALA A 151 -34.37 0.86 30.83
N GLY A 152 -33.97 -0.42 30.89
CA GLY A 152 -33.51 -1.09 32.10
C GLY A 152 -32.00 -0.93 32.34
N LYS A 153 -31.52 -1.51 33.45
CA LYS A 153 -30.07 -1.60 33.71
C LYS A 153 -29.40 -2.40 32.58
N PRO A 154 -28.38 -1.87 31.89
CA PRO A 154 -27.74 -2.59 30.80
C PRO A 154 -27.13 -3.91 31.27
N VAL A 155 -27.31 -4.97 30.47
CA VAL A 155 -26.78 -6.32 30.77
C VAL A 155 -25.37 -6.52 30.21
N ALA A 156 -25.01 -5.79 29.16
CA ALA A 156 -23.69 -5.78 28.54
C ALA A 156 -23.44 -4.44 27.83
N ASN A 157 -22.19 -4.13 27.53
CA ASN A 157 -21.83 -3.09 26.57
C ASN A 157 -21.46 -3.75 25.24
N VAL A 158 -21.92 -3.20 24.11
CA VAL A 158 -21.51 -3.70 22.79
C VAL A 158 -21.10 -2.54 21.90
N ILE A 159 -19.95 -2.67 21.25
CA ILE A 159 -19.54 -1.77 20.17
C ILE A 159 -20.02 -2.39 18.86
N ALA A 160 -21.00 -1.75 18.21
CA ALA A 160 -21.60 -2.25 16.98
C ALA A 160 -21.11 -1.41 15.79
N LEU A 161 -20.36 -2.04 14.89
CA LEU A 161 -19.70 -1.40 13.77
C LEU A 161 -20.51 -1.61 12.48
N PRO A 162 -21.07 -0.54 11.88
CA PRO A 162 -21.78 -0.65 10.61
C PRO A 162 -20.82 -0.99 9.47
N ASP A 163 -21.31 -1.30 8.27
CA ASP A 163 -20.47 -1.17 7.08
C ASP A 163 -20.12 0.32 6.85
N ALA A 164 -19.02 0.60 6.14
CA ALA A 164 -18.52 1.96 5.94
C ALA A 164 -19.53 2.91 5.27
N ASP A 165 -20.48 2.39 4.49
CA ASP A 165 -21.47 3.22 3.80
C ASP A 165 -22.82 3.30 4.53
N TRP A 166 -22.92 2.71 5.72
CA TRP A 166 -24.09 2.81 6.58
C TRP A 166 -23.84 3.84 7.68
N THR A 167 -24.78 4.77 7.87
CA THR A 167 -24.70 5.69 8.99
C THR A 167 -25.08 5.01 10.31
N PRO A 168 -24.60 5.51 11.47
CA PRO A 168 -25.07 5.03 12.77
C PRO A 168 -26.60 5.06 12.91
N GLU A 169 -27.25 6.07 12.35
CA GLU A 169 -28.70 6.24 12.38
C GLU A 169 -29.42 5.15 11.58
N GLN A 170 -28.91 4.79 10.39
CA GLN A 170 -29.45 3.71 9.58
C GLN A 170 -29.28 2.36 10.27
N PHE A 171 -28.09 2.11 10.83
CA PHE A 171 -27.78 0.87 11.53
C PHE A 171 -28.57 0.69 12.84
N ALA A 172 -29.04 1.80 13.42
CA ALA A 172 -29.95 1.84 14.57
C ALA A 172 -31.45 1.85 14.18
N GLY A 173 -31.78 1.92 12.90
CA GLY A 173 -33.17 1.97 12.40
C GLY A 173 -33.88 3.32 12.54
N LEU A 174 -33.16 4.39 12.90
CA LEU A 174 -33.69 5.76 12.97
C LEU A 174 -33.80 6.42 11.58
N ALA A 175 -33.02 5.93 10.62
CA ALA A 175 -33.08 6.36 9.23
C ALA A 175 -33.23 5.13 8.31
N ASP A 176 -33.82 5.33 7.13
CA ASP A 176 -33.99 4.26 6.15
C ASP A 176 -32.66 3.91 5.46
N GLY A 177 -32.51 2.67 5.00
CA GLY A 177 -31.34 2.20 4.24
C GLY A 177 -30.78 0.85 4.68
N VAL A 178 -31.13 0.39 5.89
CA VAL A 178 -30.74 -0.92 6.42
C VAL A 178 -32.00 -1.69 6.84
N SER A 179 -32.11 -2.95 6.44
CA SER A 179 -33.25 -3.83 6.79
C SER A 179 -33.35 -4.02 8.31
N PRO A 180 -34.55 -4.20 8.89
CA PRO A 180 -34.71 -4.42 10.32
C PRO A 180 -33.84 -5.55 10.89
N GLU A 181 -33.65 -6.62 10.13
CA GLU A 181 -32.82 -7.77 10.49
C GLU A 181 -31.34 -7.38 10.61
N ALA A 182 -30.86 -6.54 9.68
CA ALA A 182 -29.48 -6.07 9.63
C ALA A 182 -29.16 -4.89 10.56
N GLN A 183 -30.16 -4.32 11.27
CA GLN A 183 -29.96 -3.26 12.26
C GLN A 183 -29.39 -3.83 13.57
N LEU A 184 -28.18 -4.43 13.52
CA LEU A 184 -27.59 -5.15 14.66
C LEU A 184 -27.49 -4.29 15.93
N ALA A 185 -27.17 -2.99 15.76
CA ALA A 185 -27.11 -2.06 16.88
C ALA A 185 -28.46 -1.92 17.60
N ARG A 186 -29.55 -1.86 16.85
CA ARG A 186 -30.91 -1.85 17.38
C ARG A 186 -31.27 -3.17 18.05
N ARG A 187 -31.00 -4.30 17.38
CA ARG A 187 -31.29 -5.66 17.89
C ARG A 187 -30.65 -5.89 19.26
N LEU A 188 -29.40 -5.46 19.43
CA LEU A 188 -28.68 -5.56 20.70
C LEU A 188 -29.26 -4.65 21.79
N ALA A 189 -29.67 -3.43 21.43
CA ALA A 189 -30.35 -2.53 22.38
C ALA A 189 -31.71 -3.08 22.84
N GLU A 190 -32.48 -3.68 21.93
CA GLU A 190 -33.74 -4.38 22.24
C GLU A 190 -33.55 -5.59 23.17
N ASN A 191 -32.34 -6.20 23.16
CA ASN A 191 -31.94 -7.27 24.07
C ASN A 191 -31.21 -6.76 25.34
N GLY A 192 -31.37 -5.48 25.69
CA GLY A 192 -30.92 -4.91 26.95
C GLY A 192 -29.43 -4.52 27.00
N CYS A 193 -28.71 -4.56 25.88
CA CYS A 193 -27.33 -4.06 25.83
C CYS A 193 -27.29 -2.53 25.72
N ARG A 194 -26.29 -1.91 26.33
CA ARG A 194 -25.87 -0.55 25.95
C ARG A 194 -24.99 -0.66 24.71
N VAL A 195 -25.34 0.04 23.64
CA VAL A 195 -24.66 -0.12 22.35
C VAL A 195 -23.99 1.17 21.92
N ILE A 196 -22.73 1.11 21.52
CA ILE A 196 -21.98 2.23 20.94
C ILE A 196 -21.86 1.98 19.44
N VAL A 197 -22.27 2.95 18.64
CA VAL A 197 -22.22 2.88 17.17
C VAL A 197 -21.35 4.02 16.64
N PRO A 198 -20.04 3.80 16.43
CA PRO A 198 -19.19 4.82 15.84
C PRO A 198 -19.52 5.03 14.36
N THR A 199 -19.28 6.25 13.89
CA THR A 199 -19.25 6.55 12.45
C THR A 199 -17.93 6.04 11.89
N LEU A 200 -18.02 5.17 10.88
CA LEU A 200 -16.86 4.75 10.10
C LEU A 200 -16.58 5.73 8.96
N ILE A 201 -15.34 5.79 8.52
CA ILE A 201 -14.94 6.56 7.35
C ILE A 201 -15.55 5.91 6.10
N SER A 202 -16.39 6.66 5.38
CA SER A 202 -17.18 6.14 4.26
C SER A 202 -16.40 5.93 2.97
N ARG A 203 -17.00 5.23 2.00
CA ARG A 203 -16.44 5.06 0.65
C ARG A 203 -16.81 6.18 -0.33
N ASP A 204 -17.57 7.17 0.13
CA ASP A 204 -17.80 8.43 -0.59
C ASP A 204 -16.48 9.20 -0.77
N SER A 205 -16.42 10.14 -1.72
CA SER A 205 -15.20 10.91 -2.04
C SER A 205 -15.33 12.41 -1.76
N ARG A 206 -16.44 12.89 -1.20
CA ARG A 206 -16.79 14.31 -1.10
C ARG A 206 -15.69 15.15 -0.46
N PHE A 207 -15.03 14.62 0.55
CA PHE A 207 -13.99 15.27 1.35
C PHE A 207 -12.57 14.79 1.02
N SER A 208 -12.40 14.02 -0.06
CA SER A 208 -11.09 13.54 -0.53
C SER A 208 -10.36 14.60 -1.36
N GLY A 209 -9.91 15.66 -0.70
CA GLY A 209 -9.15 16.72 -1.33
C GLY A 209 -8.95 17.96 -0.48
N ASP A 210 -8.39 19.00 -1.10
CA ASP A 210 -8.23 20.32 -0.50
C ASP A 210 -8.67 21.39 -1.51
N PRO A 211 -9.49 22.39 -1.10
CA PRO A 211 -9.97 23.44 -2.00
C PRO A 211 -8.86 24.33 -2.58
N ARG A 212 -7.69 24.39 -1.94
CA ARG A 212 -6.50 25.13 -2.42
C ARG A 212 -5.71 24.34 -3.46
N VAL A 213 -5.96 23.03 -3.57
CA VAL A 213 -5.23 22.13 -4.47
C VAL A 213 -6.17 21.54 -5.51
N ARG A 214 -6.91 20.48 -5.16
CA ARG A 214 -7.95 19.83 -5.96
C ARG A 214 -8.67 18.78 -5.12
N TYR A 215 -9.84 18.35 -5.62
CA TYR A 215 -10.56 17.19 -5.10
C TYR A 215 -10.42 15.98 -6.04
N THR A 216 -10.49 14.78 -5.47
CA THR A 216 -10.35 13.50 -6.19
C THR A 216 -11.66 12.68 -6.16
N ASN A 217 -11.68 11.58 -6.90
CA ASN A 217 -12.68 10.52 -6.81
C ASN A 217 -12.29 9.38 -5.86
N GLN A 218 -11.17 9.51 -5.13
CA GLN A 218 -10.73 8.50 -4.19
C GLN A 218 -11.75 8.41 -3.04
N PRO A 219 -12.18 7.20 -2.63
CA PRO A 219 -12.92 7.03 -1.37
C PRO A 219 -12.20 7.72 -0.21
N HIS A 220 -12.92 8.26 0.78
CA HIS A 220 -12.29 8.87 1.96
C HIS A 220 -11.28 7.91 2.62
N ARG A 221 -11.61 6.61 2.64
CA ARG A 221 -10.73 5.53 3.13
C ARG A 221 -9.42 5.44 2.35
N GLU A 222 -9.46 5.51 1.02
CA GLU A 222 -8.27 5.48 0.16
C GLU A 222 -7.44 6.75 0.34
N PHE A 223 -8.09 7.92 0.37
CA PHE A 223 -7.41 9.20 0.53
C PHE A 223 -6.60 9.23 1.84
N ILE A 224 -7.21 8.79 2.95
CA ILE A 224 -6.51 8.64 4.24
C ILE A 224 -5.45 7.55 4.19
N TYR A 225 -5.75 6.39 3.58
CA TYR A 225 -4.81 5.27 3.45
C TYR A 225 -3.50 5.72 2.80
N ARG A 226 -3.56 6.43 1.67
CA ARG A 226 -2.38 6.85 0.90
C ARG A 226 -1.39 7.65 1.76
N MET A 227 -1.89 8.64 2.49
CA MET A 227 -1.07 9.46 3.40
C MET A 227 -0.57 8.66 4.62
N ALA A 228 -1.45 7.85 5.21
CA ALA A 228 -1.14 7.11 6.43
C ALA A 228 -0.09 6.02 6.19
N PHE A 229 -0.15 5.34 5.04
CA PHE A 229 0.69 4.18 4.70
C PHE A 229 2.18 4.54 4.70
N GLU A 230 2.54 5.68 4.13
CA GLU A 230 3.90 6.26 4.13
C GLU A 230 4.46 6.51 5.53
N LEU A 231 3.57 6.75 6.49
CA LEU A 231 3.91 7.02 7.89
C LEU A 231 3.73 5.81 8.79
N GLY A 232 3.55 4.61 8.22
CA GLY A 232 3.36 3.36 8.96
C GLY A 232 2.03 3.28 9.70
N ARG A 233 1.02 4.01 9.21
CA ARG A 233 -0.36 4.00 9.71
C ARG A 233 -1.28 3.44 8.65
N HIS A 234 -2.50 3.11 9.07
CA HIS A 234 -3.54 2.63 8.17
C HIS A 234 -4.90 3.15 8.65
N VAL A 235 -5.85 3.35 7.74
CA VAL A 235 -7.22 3.77 8.11
C VAL A 235 -7.87 2.78 9.08
N ILE A 236 -7.62 1.47 8.86
CA ILE A 236 -7.99 0.38 9.80
C ILE A 236 -7.45 0.66 11.20
N GLY A 237 -6.17 1.00 11.34
CA GLY A 237 -5.55 1.27 12.65
C GLY A 237 -6.19 2.44 13.38
N TYR A 238 -6.48 3.52 12.66
CA TYR A 238 -7.19 4.67 13.24
C TYR A 238 -8.57 4.28 13.75
N GLU A 239 -9.35 3.51 12.98
CA GLU A 239 -10.68 3.09 13.39
C GLU A 239 -10.65 2.03 14.51
N VAL A 240 -9.67 1.13 14.51
CA VAL A 240 -9.41 0.23 15.64
C VAL A 240 -9.09 1.01 16.90
N GLN A 241 -8.34 2.11 16.82
CA GLN A 241 -8.09 2.97 17.98
C GLN A 241 -9.35 3.72 18.44
N LYS A 242 -10.27 4.10 17.54
CA LYS A 242 -11.60 4.62 17.93
C LYS A 242 -12.37 3.60 18.78
N VAL A 243 -12.32 2.32 18.41
CA VAL A 243 -12.89 1.21 19.19
C VAL A 243 -12.18 1.07 20.54
N GLN A 244 -10.85 1.06 20.57
CA GLN A 244 -10.09 0.93 21.82
C GLN A 244 -10.34 2.09 22.78
N ALA A 245 -10.53 3.32 22.28
CA ALA A 245 -10.88 4.47 23.11
C ALA A 245 -12.30 4.33 23.72
N ALA A 246 -13.25 3.71 22.99
CA ALA A 246 -14.55 3.38 23.56
C ALA A 246 -14.43 2.31 24.66
N VAL A 247 -13.58 1.30 24.46
CA VAL A 247 -13.27 0.29 25.50
C VAL A 247 -12.62 0.95 26.73
N ASP A 248 -11.66 1.85 26.53
CA ASP A 248 -11.01 2.62 27.60
C ASP A 248 -12.03 3.44 28.41
N ALA A 249 -13.01 4.05 27.74
CA ALA A 249 -14.07 4.82 28.39
C ALA A 249 -15.07 3.93 29.15
N LEU A 250 -15.46 2.78 28.58
CA LEU A 250 -16.40 1.84 29.20
C LEU A 250 -15.83 1.12 30.42
N LEU A 251 -14.52 0.84 30.41
CA LEU A 251 -13.83 0.11 31.47
C LEU A 251 -13.11 1.02 32.47
N HIS A 252 -13.39 2.33 32.44
CA HIS A 252 -12.75 3.28 33.34
C HIS A 252 -13.06 2.99 34.83
N ASP A 253 -14.30 2.57 35.15
CA ASP A 253 -14.67 2.14 36.51
C ASP A 253 -14.82 0.61 36.57
N LYS A 254 -13.86 -0.04 37.22
CA LYS A 254 -13.83 -1.50 37.35
C LYS A 254 -14.93 -2.05 38.27
N ALA A 255 -15.43 -1.25 39.22
CA ALA A 255 -16.43 -1.70 40.20
C ALA A 255 -17.82 -1.93 39.57
N SER A 256 -18.08 -1.33 38.40
CA SER A 256 -19.36 -1.39 37.68
C SER A 256 -19.23 -1.93 36.24
N ALA A 257 -18.09 -2.55 35.91
CA ALA A 257 -17.77 -2.96 34.55
C ALA A 257 -18.64 -4.13 34.06
N LEU A 258 -19.47 -3.87 33.05
CA LEU A 258 -20.20 -4.88 32.29
C LEU A 258 -19.29 -5.52 31.23
N PRO A 259 -19.54 -6.77 30.81
CA PRO A 259 -18.83 -7.39 29.69
C PRO A 259 -18.95 -6.53 28.43
N VAL A 260 -17.86 -6.45 27.65
CA VAL A 260 -17.78 -5.62 26.44
C VAL A 260 -17.69 -6.51 25.22
N GLY A 261 -18.73 -6.53 24.39
CA GLY A 261 -18.76 -7.21 23.11
C GLY A 261 -18.42 -6.30 21.94
N ILE A 262 -18.11 -6.90 20.80
CA ILE A 262 -18.02 -6.21 19.53
C ILE A 262 -18.76 -6.99 18.44
N VAL A 263 -19.48 -6.27 17.58
CA VAL A 263 -20.11 -6.84 16.40
C VAL A 263 -19.84 -5.93 15.21
N GLY A 264 -19.72 -6.50 14.01
CA GLY A 264 -19.71 -5.67 12.81
C GLY A 264 -20.02 -6.42 11.53
N ILE A 265 -20.40 -5.67 10.51
CA ILE A 265 -20.76 -6.17 9.18
C ILE A 265 -19.93 -5.52 8.07
N GLY A 266 -19.49 -6.31 7.08
CA GLY A 266 -18.71 -5.81 5.95
C GLY A 266 -17.42 -5.15 6.41
N GLU A 267 -17.24 -3.85 6.15
CA GLU A 267 -16.10 -3.11 6.70
C GLU A 267 -16.09 -3.06 8.24
N GLY A 268 -17.27 -2.99 8.86
CA GLY A 268 -17.40 -3.11 10.32
C GLY A 268 -17.01 -4.50 10.81
N GLY A 269 -17.24 -5.55 10.01
CA GLY A 269 -16.83 -6.93 10.29
C GLY A 269 -15.30 -7.07 10.29
N LEU A 270 -14.64 -6.44 9.31
CA LEU A 270 -13.18 -6.29 9.30
C LEU A 270 -12.69 -5.67 10.60
N LEU A 271 -13.21 -4.49 10.94
CA LEU A 271 -12.78 -3.75 12.13
C LEU A 271 -13.09 -4.51 13.42
N ALA A 272 -14.23 -5.22 13.50
CA ALA A 272 -14.58 -6.03 14.65
C ALA A 272 -13.57 -7.17 14.86
N LEU A 273 -13.18 -7.88 13.79
CA LEU A 273 -12.18 -8.94 13.84
C LEU A 273 -10.83 -8.38 14.28
N HIS A 274 -10.42 -7.25 13.68
CA HIS A 274 -9.13 -6.64 13.95
C HIS A 274 -9.05 -6.10 15.38
N SER A 275 -10.10 -5.41 15.84
CA SER A 275 -10.21 -4.90 17.22
C SER A 275 -10.21 -6.03 18.25
N ALA A 276 -10.99 -7.09 18.04
CA ALA A 276 -10.98 -8.26 18.92
C ALA A 276 -9.61 -8.97 18.92
N ALA A 277 -8.94 -9.00 17.76
CA ALA A 277 -7.60 -9.57 17.64
C ALA A 277 -6.50 -8.70 18.28
N VAL A 278 -6.68 -7.39 18.51
CA VAL A 278 -5.65 -6.56 19.20
C VAL A 278 -5.99 -6.23 20.65
N ASP A 279 -7.25 -6.24 21.05
CA ASP A 279 -7.70 -5.86 22.39
C ASP A 279 -8.30 -7.07 23.13
N THR A 280 -7.57 -7.58 24.11
CA THR A 280 -7.96 -8.76 24.90
C THR A 280 -9.09 -8.47 25.89
N ARG A 281 -9.45 -7.19 26.09
CA ARG A 281 -10.53 -6.79 27.01
C ARG A 281 -11.92 -6.98 26.42
N LEU A 282 -12.04 -7.13 25.10
CA LEU A 282 -13.29 -7.48 24.43
C LEU A 282 -13.65 -8.94 24.78
N SER A 283 -14.80 -9.15 25.41
CA SER A 283 -15.21 -10.45 25.94
C SER A 283 -15.73 -11.40 24.86
N ALA A 284 -16.41 -10.89 23.83
CA ALA A 284 -16.94 -11.69 22.72
C ALA A 284 -16.96 -10.86 21.42
N ALA A 285 -16.84 -11.53 20.27
CA ALA A 285 -16.88 -10.90 18.95
C ALA A 285 -17.83 -11.62 17.99
N MET A 286 -18.57 -10.86 17.17
CA MET A 286 -19.40 -11.37 16.07
C MET A 286 -19.03 -10.67 14.76
N ILE A 287 -18.68 -11.46 13.75
CA ILE A 287 -18.16 -10.99 12.46
C ILE A 287 -19.12 -11.41 11.35
N CYS A 288 -19.79 -10.44 10.74
CA CYS A 288 -20.81 -10.68 9.71
C CYS A 288 -20.28 -10.33 8.32
N GLY A 289 -20.34 -11.28 7.39
CA GLY A 289 -20.10 -11.03 5.95
C GLY A 289 -18.71 -10.46 5.63
N TYR A 290 -17.69 -10.83 6.41
CA TYR A 290 -16.30 -10.48 6.14
C TYR A 290 -15.43 -11.72 6.01
N PHE A 291 -15.35 -12.56 7.06
CA PHE A 291 -14.35 -13.61 7.28
C PHE A 291 -14.03 -14.53 6.07
N ASP A 292 -12.76 -14.56 5.62
CA ASP A 292 -12.33 -15.27 4.40
C ASP A 292 -10.82 -15.64 4.39
N GLN A 293 -10.34 -16.38 3.39
CA GLN A 293 -8.97 -16.89 3.22
C GLN A 293 -7.91 -15.80 2.91
N ARG A 294 -8.35 -14.68 2.32
CA ARG A 294 -7.57 -13.45 2.01
C ARG A 294 -6.44 -13.56 0.99
N ASP A 295 -6.24 -14.68 0.32
CA ASP A 295 -5.23 -14.80 -0.75
C ASP A 295 -5.55 -13.93 -1.97
N GLU A 296 -6.82 -13.54 -2.15
CA GLU A 296 -7.26 -12.59 -3.18
C GLU A 296 -7.44 -11.12 -2.70
N VAL A 297 -6.96 -10.75 -1.51
CA VAL A 297 -7.11 -9.38 -0.95
C VAL A 297 -6.58 -8.27 -1.87
N TRP A 298 -5.68 -8.61 -2.80
CA TRP A 298 -5.17 -7.69 -3.81
C TRP A 298 -6.23 -7.20 -4.81
N ARG A 299 -7.39 -7.86 -4.89
CA ARG A 299 -8.56 -7.43 -5.70
C ARG A 299 -9.47 -6.47 -4.93
N GLU A 300 -9.49 -6.57 -3.61
CA GLU A 300 -10.29 -5.72 -2.72
C GLU A 300 -9.77 -4.28 -2.69
N PRO A 301 -10.60 -3.26 -2.43
CA PRO A 301 -10.18 -1.86 -2.42
C PRO A 301 -8.86 -1.62 -1.66
N ILE A 302 -8.01 -0.72 -2.17
CA ILE A 302 -6.62 -0.59 -1.71
C ILE A 302 -6.50 -0.30 -0.20
N TYR A 303 -7.51 0.33 0.40
CA TYR A 303 -7.57 0.58 1.84
C TYR A 303 -7.82 -0.69 2.69
N ARG A 304 -7.86 -1.89 2.11
CA ARG A 304 -7.78 -3.19 2.79
C ARG A 304 -6.42 -3.89 2.62
N ASN A 305 -5.51 -3.30 1.82
CA ASN A 305 -4.20 -3.88 1.54
C ASN A 305 -3.19 -3.54 2.65
N VAL A 306 -3.00 -4.45 3.60
CA VAL A 306 -2.11 -4.23 4.75
C VAL A 306 -0.71 -4.78 4.49
N TRP A 307 0.31 -3.98 4.75
CA TRP A 307 1.71 -4.38 4.63
C TRP A 307 2.03 -5.58 5.53
N SER A 308 2.71 -6.60 5.00
CA SER A 308 3.15 -7.79 5.72
C SER A 308 2.03 -8.64 6.37
N GLN A 309 0.74 -8.38 6.10
CA GLN A 309 -0.34 -9.12 6.78
C GLN A 309 -0.25 -10.63 6.52
N LEU A 310 -0.23 -11.05 5.25
CA LEU A 310 -0.32 -12.47 4.89
C LEU A 310 0.97 -13.25 5.09
N THR A 311 2.07 -12.60 5.50
CA THR A 311 3.26 -13.33 5.97
C THR A 311 2.98 -14.08 7.26
N GLU A 312 2.06 -13.58 8.10
CA GLU A 312 1.81 -14.13 9.44
C GLU A 312 0.31 -14.29 9.77
N PHE A 313 -0.59 -13.53 9.16
CA PHE A 313 -2.00 -13.41 9.55
C PHE A 313 -2.97 -13.52 8.36
N GLY A 314 -3.72 -14.62 8.26
CA GLY A 314 -5.05 -14.62 7.63
C GLY A 314 -6.16 -14.44 8.67
N ASP A 315 -7.42 -14.47 8.26
CA ASP A 315 -8.52 -14.28 9.21
C ASP A 315 -8.58 -15.41 10.26
N ALA A 316 -8.22 -16.65 9.92
CA ALA A 316 -8.09 -17.74 10.88
C ALA A 316 -6.99 -17.50 11.93
N GLU A 317 -5.88 -16.87 11.54
CA GLU A 317 -4.83 -16.47 12.48
C GLU A 317 -5.30 -15.33 13.40
N LEU A 318 -6.09 -14.38 12.88
CA LEU A 318 -6.71 -13.33 13.68
C LEU A 318 -7.74 -13.90 14.67
N ALA A 319 -8.56 -14.86 14.24
CA ALA A 319 -9.41 -15.64 15.13
C ALA A 319 -8.60 -16.39 16.20
N GLY A 320 -7.41 -16.88 15.84
CA GLY A 320 -6.44 -17.46 16.77
C GLY A 320 -5.91 -16.46 17.80
N LEU A 321 -5.84 -15.16 17.50
CA LEU A 321 -5.55 -14.11 18.49
C LEU A 321 -6.73 -13.80 19.40
N ILE A 322 -7.96 -14.15 18.99
CA ILE A 322 -9.16 -14.00 19.81
C ILE A 322 -9.30 -15.16 20.79
N ALA A 323 -8.93 -16.37 20.36
CA ALA A 323 -9.01 -17.59 21.15
C ALA A 323 -8.33 -17.44 22.53
N PRO A 324 -8.94 -17.98 23.61
CA PRO A 324 -10.15 -18.81 23.64
C PRO A 324 -11.43 -18.00 23.92
N ARG A 325 -11.47 -16.70 23.62
CA ARG A 325 -12.67 -15.87 23.85
C ARG A 325 -13.75 -16.20 22.81
N PRO A 326 -15.05 -16.09 23.15
CA PRO A 326 -16.15 -16.30 22.22
C PRO A 326 -16.01 -15.53 20.89
N LEU A 327 -16.13 -16.27 19.78
CA LEU A 327 -16.10 -15.75 18.42
C LEU A 327 -17.23 -16.37 17.61
N VAL A 328 -18.08 -15.50 17.05
CA VAL A 328 -19.16 -15.88 16.13
C VAL A 328 -18.80 -15.38 14.75
N ILE A 329 -18.74 -16.28 13.78
CA ILE A 329 -18.64 -15.94 12.36
C ILE A 329 -20.00 -16.18 11.73
N GLU A 330 -20.58 -15.11 11.18
CA GLU A 330 -21.82 -15.18 10.41
C GLU A 330 -21.49 -15.05 8.92
N ALA A 331 -21.65 -16.14 8.18
CA ALA A 331 -21.61 -16.15 6.73
C ALA A 331 -22.95 -15.59 6.22
N CYS A 332 -22.95 -14.35 5.75
CA CYS A 332 -24.12 -13.63 5.31
C CYS A 332 -23.75 -12.54 4.30
N ARG A 333 -24.78 -11.96 3.67
CA ARG A 333 -24.64 -10.83 2.77
C ARG A 333 -24.07 -9.61 3.49
N ALA A 334 -23.05 -9.02 2.90
CA ALA A 334 -22.54 -7.68 3.23
C ALA A 334 -22.73 -6.74 2.02
N PRO A 335 -22.62 -5.41 2.23
CA PRO A 335 -22.63 -4.47 1.12
C PRO A 335 -21.51 -4.75 0.12
N GLU A 336 -21.90 -4.96 -1.14
CA GLU A 336 -20.98 -5.14 -2.25
C GLU A 336 -20.51 -3.79 -2.81
N VAL A 337 -19.31 -3.77 -3.38
CA VAL A 337 -18.71 -2.59 -4.00
C VAL A 337 -18.17 -3.01 -5.36
N SER A 338 -18.67 -2.43 -6.45
CA SER A 338 -18.26 -2.78 -7.81
C SER A 338 -16.98 -2.06 -8.27
N GLY A 339 -16.55 -1.02 -7.56
CA GLY A 339 -15.43 -0.17 -7.94
C GLY A 339 -15.36 1.12 -7.10
N PRO A 340 -14.31 1.94 -7.27
CA PRO A 340 -14.26 3.26 -6.64
C PRO A 340 -15.32 4.20 -7.24
N PRO A 341 -15.69 5.30 -6.53
CA PRO A 341 -16.56 6.33 -7.07
C PRO A 341 -16.11 6.83 -8.45
N ALA A 342 -17.05 7.07 -9.36
CA ALA A 342 -16.73 7.65 -10.65
C ALA A 342 -16.22 9.10 -10.48
N PRO A 343 -15.27 9.57 -11.32
CA PRO A 343 -14.84 10.96 -11.29
C PRO A 343 -15.99 11.90 -11.66
N GLY A 344 -16.49 12.66 -10.68
CA GLY A 344 -17.52 13.68 -10.88
C GLY A 344 -16.96 15.01 -11.43
N LYS A 345 -17.86 15.95 -11.72
CA LYS A 345 -17.49 17.29 -12.21
C LYS A 345 -16.57 18.01 -11.21
N GLY A 346 -15.41 18.48 -11.67
CA GLY A 346 -14.43 19.19 -10.84
C GLY A 346 -13.55 18.29 -9.95
N ARG A 347 -13.58 16.97 -10.15
CA ARG A 347 -12.77 16.00 -9.41
C ARG A 347 -11.80 15.28 -10.34
N SER A 348 -10.53 15.20 -9.95
CA SER A 348 -9.58 14.35 -10.67
C SER A 348 -9.92 12.88 -10.47
N GLY A 349 -9.66 12.07 -11.50
CA GLY A 349 -9.66 10.61 -11.37
C GLY A 349 -8.45 10.10 -10.58
N GLY A 350 -8.25 8.79 -10.60
CA GLY A 350 -7.04 8.16 -10.05
C GLY A 350 -7.25 7.29 -8.80
N ALA A 351 -8.49 7.09 -8.36
CA ALA A 351 -8.81 6.06 -7.38
C ALA A 351 -8.35 4.67 -7.83
N ALA A 352 -7.79 3.89 -6.90
CA ALA A 352 -7.33 2.54 -7.19
C ALA A 352 -8.52 1.62 -7.50
N PRO A 353 -8.41 0.72 -8.50
CA PRO A 353 -9.48 -0.22 -8.80
C PRO A 353 -9.66 -1.22 -7.65
N GLY A 354 -10.86 -1.73 -7.43
CA GLY A 354 -11.09 -2.83 -6.50
C GLY A 354 -12.56 -3.00 -6.17
N SER A 355 -12.95 -4.24 -5.88
CA SER A 355 -14.33 -4.62 -5.60
C SER A 355 -14.46 -5.40 -4.29
N ILE A 356 -15.65 -5.36 -3.71
CA ILE A 356 -16.05 -6.19 -2.57
C ILE A 356 -17.22 -7.03 -3.05
N GLU A 357 -17.06 -8.34 -2.98
CA GLU A 357 -18.08 -9.35 -3.30
C GLU A 357 -18.41 -10.13 -2.04
N ASN A 358 -19.60 -10.72 -1.97
CA ASN A 358 -19.96 -11.59 -0.86
C ASN A 358 -19.08 -12.85 -0.84
N CYS A 359 -18.58 -13.22 0.34
CA CYS A 359 -17.84 -14.45 0.53
C CYS A 359 -18.77 -15.66 0.37
N THR A 360 -18.36 -16.66 -0.40
CA THR A 360 -19.13 -17.90 -0.50
C THR A 360 -19.07 -18.67 0.81
N LEU A 361 -20.13 -19.40 1.17
CA LEU A 361 -20.12 -20.23 2.39
C LEU A 361 -18.95 -21.22 2.43
N GLY A 362 -18.51 -21.76 1.27
CA GLY A 362 -17.36 -22.65 1.17
C GLY A 362 -16.04 -21.98 1.57
N GLN A 363 -15.80 -20.75 1.11
CA GLN A 363 -14.65 -19.94 1.51
C GLN A 363 -14.65 -19.65 3.02
N VAL A 364 -15.78 -19.17 3.55
CA VAL A 364 -15.92 -18.86 4.98
C VAL A 364 -15.69 -20.12 5.82
N ARG A 365 -16.27 -21.26 5.43
CA ARG A 365 -16.11 -22.54 6.14
C ARG A 365 -14.67 -23.02 6.12
N SER A 366 -14.00 -22.97 4.96
CA SER A 366 -12.60 -23.38 4.86
C SER A 366 -11.69 -22.58 5.78
N GLU A 367 -11.90 -21.27 5.89
CA GLU A 367 -11.11 -20.44 6.81
C GLU A 367 -11.53 -20.66 8.26
N PHE A 368 -12.82 -20.85 8.53
CA PHE A 368 -13.33 -21.11 9.88
C PHE A 368 -12.80 -22.43 10.44
N ASP A 369 -12.70 -23.49 9.63
CA ASP A 369 -12.18 -24.78 10.06
C ASP A 369 -10.72 -24.66 10.57
N ARG A 370 -9.91 -23.80 9.93
CA ARG A 370 -8.55 -23.47 10.40
C ARG A 370 -8.58 -22.77 11.76
N ALA A 371 -9.51 -21.84 11.97
CA ALA A 371 -9.69 -21.18 13.26
C ALA A 371 -10.19 -22.16 14.33
N ALA A 372 -11.20 -22.97 14.02
CA ALA A 372 -11.83 -23.94 14.92
C ALA A 372 -10.81 -24.98 15.43
N ALA A 373 -9.84 -25.38 14.60
CA ALA A 373 -8.75 -26.26 15.01
C ALA A 373 -7.92 -25.69 16.18
N VAL A 374 -7.74 -24.36 16.24
CA VAL A 374 -7.06 -23.69 17.37
C VAL A 374 -7.92 -23.77 18.63
N TYR A 375 -9.22 -23.49 18.52
CA TYR A 375 -10.16 -23.57 19.65
C TYR A 375 -10.29 -25.00 20.19
N ALA A 376 -10.32 -26.01 19.32
CA ALA A 376 -10.37 -27.42 19.69
C ALA A 376 -9.14 -27.83 20.52
N ARG A 377 -7.93 -27.40 20.11
CA ARG A 377 -6.70 -27.66 20.88
C ARG A 377 -6.68 -26.96 22.25
N LEU A 378 -7.41 -25.86 22.39
CA LEU A 378 -7.62 -25.15 23.65
C LEU A 378 -8.79 -25.70 24.47
N LYS A 379 -9.46 -26.76 24.02
CA LYS A 379 -10.68 -27.32 24.64
C LYS A 379 -11.76 -26.24 24.82
N ALA A 380 -11.94 -25.40 23.81
CA ALA A 380 -12.86 -24.27 23.78
C ALA A 380 -13.72 -24.28 22.50
N THR A 381 -14.02 -25.45 21.95
CA THR A 381 -14.78 -25.60 20.68
C THR A 381 -16.15 -24.94 20.74
N ASP A 382 -16.80 -24.96 21.91
CA ASP A 382 -18.09 -24.31 22.19
C ASP A 382 -18.05 -22.78 22.12
N ARG A 383 -16.85 -22.19 22.03
CA ARG A 383 -16.64 -20.73 21.96
C ARG A 383 -16.35 -20.21 20.55
N ALA A 384 -16.24 -21.08 19.55
CA ALA A 384 -16.14 -20.67 18.16
C ALA A 384 -17.31 -21.23 17.37
N THR A 385 -18.13 -20.34 16.79
CA THR A 385 -19.36 -20.74 16.10
C THR A 385 -19.41 -20.16 14.71
N LEU A 386 -19.66 -21.01 13.71
CA LEU A 386 -19.99 -20.60 12.34
C LEU A 386 -21.49 -20.73 12.13
N ILE A 387 -22.13 -19.65 11.69
CA ILE A 387 -23.56 -19.60 11.40
C ILE A 387 -23.72 -19.11 9.96
N ALA A 388 -24.53 -19.84 9.19
CA ALA A 388 -24.80 -19.50 7.80
C ALA A 388 -26.21 -18.91 7.69
N SER A 389 -26.31 -17.75 7.04
CA SER A 389 -27.57 -17.18 6.59
C SER A 389 -27.72 -17.49 5.10
N GLY A 390 -28.60 -18.44 4.77
CA GLY A 390 -28.67 -19.01 3.42
C GLY A 390 -27.34 -19.69 3.04
N GLU A 391 -26.87 -19.47 1.81
CA GLU A 391 -25.58 -19.97 1.31
C GLU A 391 -24.44 -18.95 1.53
N GLY A 392 -24.57 -18.11 2.56
CA GLY A 392 -23.72 -16.95 2.79
C GLY A 392 -24.23 -15.65 2.14
N ASP A 393 -25.41 -15.67 1.56
CA ASP A 393 -26.02 -14.58 0.81
C ASP A 393 -27.34 -14.06 1.42
N GLY A 394 -27.75 -14.64 2.55
CA GLY A 394 -28.90 -14.22 3.35
C GLY A 394 -28.64 -12.97 4.20
N GLN A 395 -29.68 -12.46 4.85
CA GLN A 395 -29.56 -11.27 5.71
C GLN A 395 -28.69 -11.55 6.94
N PRO A 396 -27.86 -10.57 7.38
CA PRO A 396 -27.10 -10.66 8.62
C PRO A 396 -28.03 -10.59 9.85
N GLY A 397 -27.50 -10.90 11.03
CA GLY A 397 -28.23 -10.75 12.28
C GLY A 397 -29.26 -11.84 12.53
N THR A 398 -28.97 -13.06 12.08
CA THR A 398 -29.78 -14.24 12.37
C THR A 398 -29.99 -14.41 13.88
N PRO A 399 -31.16 -14.90 14.32
CA PRO A 399 -31.41 -15.14 15.74
C PRO A 399 -30.33 -15.99 16.41
N GLU A 400 -29.83 -17.00 15.70
CA GLU A 400 -28.78 -17.90 16.17
C GLU A 400 -27.47 -17.14 16.44
N ALA A 401 -27.07 -16.24 15.53
CA ALA A 401 -25.82 -15.49 15.66
C ALA A 401 -25.89 -14.45 16.77
N LEU A 402 -27.02 -13.75 16.90
CA LEU A 402 -27.25 -12.82 18.01
C LEU A 402 -27.29 -13.55 19.35
N SER A 403 -27.96 -14.70 19.43
CA SER A 403 -27.98 -15.52 20.64
C SER A 403 -26.58 -16.04 21.01
N ALA A 404 -25.77 -16.45 20.05
CA ALA A 404 -24.39 -16.89 20.30
C ALA A 404 -23.51 -15.74 20.84
N LEU A 405 -23.63 -14.53 20.28
CA LEU A 405 -22.91 -13.36 20.80
C LEU A 405 -23.34 -13.00 22.23
N LEU A 406 -24.65 -12.93 22.49
CA LEU A 406 -25.20 -12.62 23.82
C LEU A 406 -24.81 -13.67 24.85
N GLY A 407 -24.84 -14.96 24.49
CA GLY A 407 -24.36 -16.05 25.34
C GLY A 407 -22.87 -15.93 25.65
N GLY A 408 -22.05 -15.55 24.66
CA GLY A 408 -20.63 -15.25 24.86
C GLY A 408 -20.35 -14.07 25.80
N LEU A 409 -21.31 -13.14 25.94
CA LEU A 409 -21.28 -12.05 26.92
C LEU A 409 -21.88 -12.43 28.28
N GLY A 410 -22.31 -13.68 28.47
CA GLY A 410 -22.95 -14.15 29.70
C GLY A 410 -24.40 -13.67 29.86
N VAL A 411 -25.02 -13.17 28.79
CA VAL A 411 -26.43 -12.76 28.81
C VAL A 411 -27.32 -13.98 28.56
N SER A 412 -28.10 -14.35 29.58
CA SER A 412 -29.05 -15.46 29.52
C SER A 412 -30.47 -14.98 29.17
N GLY A 413 -31.16 -15.68 28.27
CA GLY A 413 -32.57 -15.40 27.95
C GLY A 413 -32.94 -15.80 26.54
N LYS A 414 -34.24 -15.78 26.23
CA LYS A 414 -34.72 -15.90 24.85
C LYS A 414 -34.47 -14.58 24.13
N LEU A 415 -34.00 -14.66 22.88
CA LEU A 415 -33.81 -13.48 22.05
C LEU A 415 -35.16 -12.77 21.86
N VAL A 416 -35.16 -11.45 22.07
CA VAL A 416 -36.33 -10.62 21.82
C VAL A 416 -36.56 -10.54 20.31
N ALA A 417 -37.81 -10.75 19.88
CA ALA A 417 -38.22 -10.56 18.48
C ALA A 417 -38.04 -9.10 18.06
N ASN A 418 -37.96 -8.84 16.75
CA ASN A 418 -37.83 -7.48 16.23
C ASN A 418 -38.93 -6.57 16.79
N GLY A 419 -38.53 -5.50 17.46
CA GLY A 419 -39.47 -4.51 17.99
C GLY A 419 -40.17 -3.68 16.89
N PRO A 420 -41.05 -2.75 17.28
CA PRO A 420 -41.59 -1.75 16.35
C PRO A 420 -40.47 -0.81 15.85
N LYS A 421 -40.62 -0.26 14.62
CA LYS A 421 -39.71 0.76 14.09
C LYS A 421 -39.56 1.90 15.12
N PRO A 422 -38.34 2.35 15.45
CA PRO A 422 -38.15 3.40 16.43
C PRO A 422 -38.70 4.73 15.93
N THR A 423 -39.15 5.57 16.85
CA THR A 423 -39.50 6.95 16.55
C THR A 423 -38.25 7.81 16.49
N VAL A 424 -38.30 8.87 15.69
CA VAL A 424 -37.27 9.91 15.64
C VAL A 424 -37.78 11.14 16.37
N ASP A 425 -36.97 11.71 17.24
CA ASP A 425 -37.24 12.98 17.90
C ASP A 425 -36.56 14.10 17.13
N GLY A 426 -37.33 15.05 16.60
CA GLY A 426 -36.78 16.21 15.89
C GLY A 426 -35.97 15.84 14.66
N THR A 427 -34.86 16.56 14.43
CA THR A 427 -34.01 16.41 13.23
C THR A 427 -32.78 15.58 13.54
N LEU A 428 -32.54 14.53 12.74
CA LEU A 428 -31.33 13.72 12.84
C LEU A 428 -30.08 14.54 12.47
N PRO A 429 -28.91 14.26 13.07
CA PRO A 429 -27.70 15.01 12.77
C PRO A 429 -27.21 14.72 11.36
N ASP A 430 -26.78 15.74 10.63
CA ASP A 430 -26.28 15.61 9.26
C ASP A 430 -25.07 14.64 9.18
N PRO A 431 -25.23 13.48 8.51
CA PRO A 431 -24.17 12.50 8.38
C PRO A 431 -23.01 13.01 7.52
N ASN A 432 -23.26 13.89 6.55
CA ASN A 432 -22.21 14.44 5.68
C ASN A 432 -21.30 15.41 6.44
N ARG A 433 -21.89 16.30 7.26
CA ARG A 433 -21.11 17.16 8.16
C ARG A 433 -20.25 16.35 9.11
N ARG A 434 -20.80 15.26 9.67
CA ARG A 434 -20.05 14.34 10.54
C ARG A 434 -18.90 13.65 9.81
N GLN A 435 -19.13 13.17 8.59
CA GLN A 435 -18.07 12.58 7.75
C GLN A 435 -16.96 13.59 7.48
N GLY A 436 -17.29 14.82 7.07
CA GLY A 436 -16.28 15.86 6.83
C GLY A 436 -15.43 16.16 8.06
N GLN A 437 -16.03 16.19 9.25
CA GLN A 437 -15.28 16.32 10.52
C GLN A 437 -14.35 15.13 10.76
N GLN A 438 -14.85 13.90 10.64
CA GLN A 438 -14.06 12.69 10.90
C GLN A 438 -12.91 12.51 9.90
N VAL A 439 -13.14 12.82 8.62
CA VAL A 439 -12.09 12.82 7.59
C VAL A 439 -11.08 13.91 7.89
N GLY A 440 -11.53 15.14 8.15
CA GLY A 440 -10.66 16.28 8.45
C GLY A 440 -9.77 16.05 9.67
N GLU A 441 -10.31 15.47 10.76
CA GLU A 441 -9.55 15.12 11.96
C GLU A 441 -8.43 14.10 11.65
N LEU A 442 -8.72 13.04 10.88
CA LEU A 442 -7.71 12.03 10.50
C LEU A 442 -6.66 12.58 9.53
N VAL A 443 -7.04 13.44 8.60
CA VAL A 443 -6.10 14.15 7.72
C VAL A 443 -5.20 15.04 8.56
N ALA A 444 -5.75 15.88 9.43
CA ALA A 444 -4.97 16.79 10.28
C ALA A 444 -4.00 16.05 11.20
N PHE A 445 -4.43 14.93 11.79
CA PHE A 445 -3.57 14.05 12.57
C PHE A 445 -2.41 13.51 11.72
N THR A 446 -2.71 12.97 10.53
CA THR A 446 -1.70 12.42 9.62
C THR A 446 -0.72 13.49 9.13
N GLN A 447 -1.18 14.72 8.86
CA GLN A 447 -0.30 15.84 8.51
C GLN A 447 0.58 16.28 9.70
N THR A 448 0.12 16.13 10.94
CA THR A 448 0.95 16.36 12.13
C THR A 448 2.04 15.31 12.27
N LEU A 449 1.72 14.04 11.97
CA LEU A 449 2.71 12.97 11.90
C LEU A 449 3.76 13.23 10.82
N LEU A 450 3.34 13.68 9.64
CA LEU A 450 4.25 14.06 8.54
C LEU A 450 5.27 15.10 9.01
N ARG A 451 4.81 16.20 9.64
CA ARG A 451 5.71 17.26 10.15
C ARG A 451 6.72 16.76 11.19
N ARG A 452 6.42 15.65 11.89
CA ARG A 452 7.26 15.08 12.95
C ARG A 452 8.15 13.93 12.47
N CYS A 453 7.86 13.33 11.31
CA CYS A 453 8.48 12.08 10.87
C CYS A 453 10.01 12.17 10.72
N ALA A 454 10.54 13.31 10.28
CA ALA A 454 11.99 13.52 10.14
C ALA A 454 12.73 13.41 11.50
N LYS A 455 12.13 13.88 12.59
CA LYS A 455 12.72 13.75 13.94
C LYS A 455 12.74 12.29 14.42
N ILE A 456 11.74 11.50 14.03
CA ILE A 456 11.68 10.07 14.31
C ILE A 456 12.79 9.35 13.53
N ARG A 457 12.96 9.67 12.23
CA ARG A 457 14.10 9.18 11.43
C ARG A 457 15.43 9.53 12.06
N ASP A 458 15.65 10.79 12.43
CA ASP A 458 16.91 11.22 13.05
C ASP A 458 17.22 10.41 14.32
N LYS A 459 16.20 10.11 15.13
CA LYS A 459 16.36 9.26 16.32
C LYS A 459 16.75 7.82 15.97
N ILE A 460 16.20 7.24 14.90
CA ILE A 460 16.58 5.90 14.45
C ILE A 460 18.05 5.90 13.99
N TRP A 461 18.43 6.89 13.18
CA TRP A 461 19.76 7.00 12.56
C TRP A 461 20.85 7.55 13.47
N ASN A 462 20.54 7.89 14.73
CA ASN A 462 21.48 8.58 15.63
C ASN A 462 22.70 7.76 16.04
N LYS A 463 22.68 6.42 15.90
CA LYS A 463 23.83 5.57 16.21
C LYS A 463 24.78 5.33 15.03
N VAL A 464 24.45 5.87 13.84
CA VAL A 464 25.40 5.83 12.72
C VAL A 464 26.48 6.88 12.98
N ASP A 465 27.74 6.44 13.02
CA ASP A 465 28.87 7.34 13.25
C ASP A 465 29.23 8.08 11.94
N ARG A 466 29.10 9.41 11.97
CA ARG A 466 29.37 10.30 10.83
C ARG A 466 30.65 11.12 11.02
N SER A 467 31.54 10.72 11.94
CA SER A 467 32.77 11.46 12.22
C SER A 467 33.80 11.40 11.09
N ASN A 468 33.86 10.28 10.35
CA ASN A 468 34.69 10.12 9.16
C ASN A 468 34.23 8.91 8.35
N LEU A 469 34.85 8.69 7.18
CA LEU A 469 34.48 7.58 6.31
C LEU A 469 34.66 6.19 6.93
N LYS A 470 35.73 5.98 7.73
CA LYS A 470 36.02 4.67 8.34
C LYS A 470 34.94 4.29 9.35
N THR A 471 34.54 5.23 10.19
CA THR A 471 33.52 5.01 11.23
C THR A 471 32.12 4.86 10.63
N TRP A 472 31.79 5.64 9.59
CA TRP A 472 30.57 5.43 8.80
C TRP A 472 30.50 4.01 8.24
N ALA A 473 31.54 3.58 7.54
CA ALA A 473 31.60 2.25 6.93
C ALA A 473 31.46 1.14 7.99
N GLY A 474 31.97 1.35 9.20
CA GLY A 474 31.87 0.41 10.32
C GLY A 474 30.49 0.35 10.98
N THR A 475 29.59 1.31 10.77
CA THR A 475 28.34 1.44 11.52
C THR A 475 27.07 1.44 10.66
N VAL A 476 27.16 1.60 9.34
CA VAL A 476 25.99 1.78 8.45
C VAL A 476 25.27 0.49 8.06
N GLU A 477 25.94 -0.67 8.05
CA GLU A 477 25.35 -1.89 7.48
C GLU A 477 24.06 -2.38 8.16
N PRO A 478 23.91 -2.33 9.50
CA PRO A 478 22.63 -2.62 10.15
C PRO A 478 21.47 -1.74 9.66
N TYR A 479 21.77 -0.50 9.28
CA TYR A 479 20.78 0.45 8.75
C TYR A 479 20.41 0.15 7.31
N ARG A 480 21.37 -0.27 6.50
CA ARG A 480 21.11 -0.81 5.16
C ARG A 480 20.21 -2.04 5.23
N ASP A 481 20.50 -2.95 6.16
CA ASP A 481 19.68 -4.14 6.39
C ASP A 481 18.28 -3.78 6.87
N MET A 482 18.13 -2.87 7.82
CA MET A 482 16.84 -2.37 8.26
C MET A 482 16.03 -1.80 7.08
N VAL A 483 16.61 -0.90 6.27
CA VAL A 483 15.91 -0.31 5.12
C VAL A 483 15.53 -1.40 4.10
N TYR A 484 16.44 -2.31 3.76
CA TYR A 484 16.14 -3.36 2.79
C TYR A 484 15.07 -4.33 3.33
N ASN A 485 15.12 -4.71 4.60
CA ASN A 485 14.20 -5.70 5.16
C ASN A 485 12.82 -5.12 5.52
N GLU A 486 12.77 -3.88 6.02
CA GLU A 486 11.54 -3.28 6.55
C GLU A 486 10.81 -2.38 5.57
N LEU A 487 11.53 -1.65 4.69
CA LEU A 487 10.94 -0.76 3.70
C LEU A 487 10.77 -1.45 2.34
N ILE A 488 11.83 -2.08 1.83
CA ILE A 488 11.79 -2.70 0.50
C ILE A 488 11.17 -4.09 0.54
N GLY A 489 11.51 -4.90 1.53
CA GLY A 489 11.16 -6.32 1.57
C GLY A 489 12.14 -7.16 0.74
N ARG A 490 13.14 -7.72 1.40
CA ARG A 490 14.22 -8.49 0.75
C ARG A 490 13.72 -9.86 0.29
N LEU A 491 13.92 -10.18 -1.00
CA LEU A 491 13.79 -11.56 -1.49
C LEU A 491 15.10 -12.35 -1.25
N PRO A 492 15.03 -13.68 -1.11
CA PRO A 492 16.23 -14.53 -1.07
C PRO A 492 17.06 -14.33 -2.34
N ARG A 493 18.38 -14.51 -2.26
CA ARG A 493 19.23 -14.40 -3.47
C ARG A 493 18.75 -15.36 -4.58
N PRO A 494 18.73 -14.93 -5.85
CA PRO A 494 18.49 -15.79 -7.00
C PRO A 494 19.31 -17.09 -6.97
N ASN A 495 18.63 -18.23 -7.08
CA ASN A 495 19.25 -19.57 -7.03
C ASN A 495 19.12 -20.37 -8.34
N VAL A 496 18.51 -19.79 -9.38
CA VAL A 496 18.46 -20.38 -10.73
C VAL A 496 19.69 -19.96 -11.56
N PRO A 497 20.14 -20.72 -12.57
CA PRO A 497 21.17 -20.26 -13.50
C PRO A 497 20.72 -19.01 -14.29
N PRO A 498 21.62 -18.05 -14.63
CA PRO A 498 21.22 -16.82 -15.34
C PRO A 498 20.64 -17.03 -16.75
N ASN A 499 20.98 -18.12 -17.43
CA ASN A 499 20.47 -18.50 -18.77
C ASN A 499 20.33 -17.31 -19.74
N VAL A 500 21.43 -16.57 -19.94
CA VAL A 500 21.39 -15.33 -20.72
C VAL A 500 21.05 -15.62 -22.18
N ARG A 501 20.02 -14.93 -22.67
CA ARG A 501 19.55 -15.00 -24.06
C ARG A 501 19.56 -13.62 -24.69
N THR A 502 20.00 -13.52 -25.93
CA THR A 502 20.03 -12.23 -26.63
C THR A 502 19.63 -12.32 -28.10
N ARG A 503 19.19 -11.19 -28.67
CA ARG A 503 19.03 -10.99 -30.11
C ARG A 503 19.52 -9.59 -30.50
N GLN A 504 20.26 -9.46 -31.59
CA GLN A 504 20.66 -8.15 -32.09
C GLN A 504 19.43 -7.38 -32.60
N VAL A 505 19.26 -6.14 -32.14
CA VAL A 505 18.13 -5.25 -32.48
C VAL A 505 18.58 -3.93 -33.11
N LEU A 506 19.87 -3.58 -32.99
CA LEU A 506 20.44 -2.37 -33.56
C LEU A 506 21.80 -2.64 -34.18
N ASP A 507 22.07 -2.02 -35.33
CA ASP A 507 23.40 -1.92 -35.93
C ASP A 507 23.59 -0.50 -36.46
N THR A 508 24.45 0.29 -35.81
CA THR A 508 24.75 1.68 -36.18
C THR A 508 26.24 1.81 -36.51
N PRO A 509 26.69 2.92 -37.12
CA PRO A 509 28.13 3.14 -37.33
C PRO A 509 28.96 3.12 -36.04
N ALA A 510 28.41 3.57 -34.91
CA ALA A 510 29.13 3.71 -33.64
C ALA A 510 29.06 2.46 -32.73
N TYR A 511 27.93 1.75 -32.73
CA TYR A 511 27.67 0.65 -31.81
C TYR A 511 26.69 -0.38 -32.40
N ARG A 512 26.68 -1.59 -31.83
CA ARG A 512 25.62 -2.59 -32.02
C ARG A 512 24.79 -2.73 -30.74
N GLY A 513 23.53 -3.10 -30.88
CA GLY A 513 22.60 -3.26 -29.76
C GLY A 513 21.95 -4.63 -29.70
N TRP A 514 21.87 -5.22 -28.50
CA TRP A 514 21.23 -6.52 -28.26
C TRP A 514 20.18 -6.42 -27.16
N GLU A 515 18.96 -6.86 -27.48
CA GLU A 515 17.97 -7.13 -26.45
C GLU A 515 18.38 -8.39 -25.69
N THR A 516 18.33 -8.32 -24.36
CA THR A 516 18.86 -9.32 -23.43
C THR A 516 17.79 -9.76 -22.46
N VAL A 517 17.77 -11.06 -22.13
CA VAL A 517 16.93 -11.65 -21.08
C VAL A 517 17.75 -12.59 -20.20
N ILE A 518 17.62 -12.44 -18.89
CA ILE A 518 18.34 -13.16 -17.85
C ILE A 518 17.31 -13.73 -16.85
N ASP A 519 17.42 -15.00 -16.50
CA ASP A 519 16.57 -15.60 -15.47
C ASP A 519 17.01 -15.13 -14.05
N VAL A 520 16.03 -14.78 -13.22
CA VAL A 520 16.24 -14.29 -11.84
C VAL A 520 15.59 -15.24 -10.84
N TYR A 521 14.31 -15.55 -11.02
CA TYR A 521 13.58 -16.58 -10.28
C TYR A 521 12.71 -17.36 -11.27
N PRO A 522 12.08 -18.49 -10.87
CA PRO A 522 10.98 -19.04 -11.67
C PRO A 522 9.96 -17.94 -12.02
N ASP A 523 9.68 -17.80 -13.32
CA ASP A 523 8.87 -16.73 -13.95
C ASP A 523 9.44 -15.30 -13.93
N VAL A 524 10.41 -14.97 -13.09
CA VAL A 524 10.95 -13.60 -13.01
C VAL A 524 12.23 -13.49 -13.82
N ILE A 525 12.22 -12.57 -14.78
CA ILE A 525 13.36 -12.25 -15.65
C ILE A 525 13.90 -10.84 -15.36
N ALA A 526 15.18 -10.62 -15.60
CA ALA A 526 15.74 -9.30 -15.89
C ALA A 526 15.91 -9.17 -17.41
N GLY A 527 15.85 -7.96 -17.94
CA GLY A 527 16.13 -7.75 -19.35
C GLY A 527 16.33 -6.28 -19.70
N GLY A 528 16.74 -6.03 -20.93
CA GLY A 528 17.07 -4.70 -21.41
C GLY A 528 17.82 -4.72 -22.72
N ILE A 529 18.41 -3.59 -23.09
CA ILE A 529 19.20 -3.45 -24.33
C ILE A 529 20.64 -3.08 -23.98
N LEU A 530 21.58 -3.95 -24.35
CA LEU A 530 23.02 -3.71 -24.29
C LEU A 530 23.46 -2.99 -25.57
N LEU A 531 24.12 -1.84 -25.47
CA LEU A 531 24.84 -1.21 -26.58
C LEU A 531 26.35 -1.41 -26.40
N MET A 532 26.96 -2.06 -27.39
CA MET A 532 28.41 -2.29 -27.45
C MET A 532 29.04 -1.40 -28.53
N PRO A 533 29.91 -0.45 -28.15
CA PRO A 533 30.70 0.32 -29.12
C PRO A 533 31.52 -0.59 -30.05
N LYS A 534 31.60 -0.23 -31.34
CA LYS A 534 32.32 -1.00 -32.35
C LYS A 534 33.84 -0.80 -32.33
N ASP A 535 34.31 0.26 -31.70
CA ASP A 535 35.71 0.66 -31.65
C ASP A 535 36.48 0.08 -30.44
N ILE A 536 35.89 -0.89 -29.72
CA ILE A 536 36.56 -1.59 -28.62
C ILE A 536 37.68 -2.47 -29.17
N LYS A 537 38.91 -2.21 -28.72
CA LYS A 537 40.10 -2.96 -29.13
C LYS A 537 40.16 -4.32 -28.41
N PRO A 538 40.83 -5.34 -28.99
CA PRO A 538 41.08 -6.60 -28.29
C PRO A 538 41.73 -6.37 -26.92
N GLY A 539 41.16 -6.97 -25.87
CA GLY A 539 41.61 -6.82 -24.49
C GLY A 539 41.23 -5.50 -23.79
N GLU A 540 40.63 -4.54 -24.51
CA GLU A 540 40.17 -3.27 -23.92
C GLU A 540 38.93 -3.49 -23.04
N LYS A 541 38.97 -2.96 -21.81
CA LYS A 541 37.84 -2.93 -20.89
C LYS A 541 37.31 -1.51 -20.71
N ARG A 542 36.01 -1.35 -20.94
CA ARG A 542 35.33 -0.06 -20.89
C ARG A 542 34.38 0.05 -19.69
N PRO A 543 34.19 1.27 -19.15
CA PRO A 543 33.16 1.52 -18.16
C PRO A 543 31.76 1.34 -18.76
N VAL A 544 30.81 0.96 -17.89
CA VAL A 544 29.40 0.76 -18.25
C VAL A 544 28.55 1.85 -17.62
N VAL A 545 27.54 2.34 -18.33
CA VAL A 545 26.46 3.17 -17.77
C VAL A 545 25.13 2.45 -17.94
N VAL A 546 24.51 2.09 -16.82
CA VAL A 546 23.13 1.58 -16.78
C VAL A 546 22.17 2.76 -16.91
N CYS A 547 21.37 2.77 -17.97
CA CYS A 547 20.54 3.90 -18.41
C CYS A 547 19.05 3.58 -18.22
N GLN A 548 18.46 4.02 -17.11
CA GLN A 548 17.11 3.61 -16.72
C GLN A 548 16.02 4.59 -17.18
N HIS A 549 15.00 4.06 -17.86
CA HIS A 549 13.79 4.78 -18.22
C HIS A 549 12.82 4.92 -17.03
N GLY A 550 11.91 5.89 -17.11
CA GLY A 550 10.82 6.14 -16.17
C GLY A 550 9.50 5.42 -16.46
N LEU A 551 8.42 5.92 -15.86
CA LEU A 551 7.08 5.32 -15.86
C LEU A 551 6.53 5.18 -17.27
N GLU A 552 5.92 4.03 -17.57
CA GLU A 552 5.37 3.64 -18.89
C GLU A 552 6.39 3.65 -20.06
N GLY A 553 7.68 3.86 -19.77
CA GLY A 553 8.76 3.82 -20.76
C GLY A 553 9.29 2.42 -21.04
N VAL A 554 10.14 2.33 -22.05
CA VAL A 554 10.89 1.13 -22.45
C VAL A 554 12.37 1.46 -22.71
N PRO A 555 13.30 0.49 -22.72
CA PRO A 555 14.71 0.71 -23.00
C PRO A 555 15.00 1.59 -24.22
N MET A 556 14.25 1.36 -25.32
CA MET A 556 14.43 2.09 -26.57
C MET A 556 14.21 3.60 -26.44
N ASP A 557 13.37 4.06 -25.51
CA ASP A 557 13.13 5.50 -25.29
C ASP A 557 14.42 6.24 -24.87
N THR A 558 15.35 5.53 -24.21
CA THR A 558 16.65 6.08 -23.80
C THR A 558 17.70 6.10 -24.92
N ILE A 559 17.41 5.43 -26.05
CA ILE A 559 18.35 5.14 -27.14
C ILE A 559 17.98 5.91 -28.41
N THR A 560 16.69 6.02 -28.74
CA THR A 560 16.23 6.57 -30.02
C THR A 560 16.29 8.09 -30.07
N GLU A 561 16.80 8.63 -31.18
CA GLU A 561 16.90 10.08 -31.43
C GLU A 561 15.62 10.72 -32.00
N LYS A 562 14.56 9.92 -32.14
CA LYS A 562 13.24 10.34 -32.67
C LYS A 562 12.14 9.66 -31.86
N GLY A 563 10.91 10.16 -32.00
CA GLY A 563 9.73 9.59 -31.33
C GLY A 563 9.46 10.20 -29.95
N PRO A 564 8.40 9.73 -29.27
CA PRO A 564 7.88 10.36 -28.05
C PRO A 564 8.88 10.30 -26.88
N GLY A 565 9.71 9.25 -26.78
CA GLY A 565 10.74 9.12 -25.74
C GLY A 565 11.90 10.12 -25.88
N PHE A 566 12.17 10.63 -27.09
CA PHE A 566 13.34 11.50 -27.29
C PHE A 566 13.26 12.82 -26.50
N GLY A 567 12.05 13.35 -26.30
CA GLY A 567 11.83 14.61 -25.57
C GLY A 567 12.50 14.60 -24.19
N PRO A 568 12.08 13.71 -23.27
CA PRO A 568 12.67 13.58 -21.93
C PRO A 568 14.06 12.95 -21.89
N TYR A 569 14.35 11.93 -22.70
CA TYR A 569 15.60 11.16 -22.54
C TYR A 569 16.76 11.67 -23.40
N LYS A 570 16.48 12.43 -24.46
CA LYS A 570 17.50 12.95 -25.40
C LYS A 570 18.46 11.88 -25.93
N ALA A 571 18.00 10.63 -26.06
CA ALA A 571 18.84 9.50 -26.48
C ALA A 571 20.13 9.34 -25.64
N PHE A 572 20.08 9.64 -24.34
CA PHE A 572 21.29 9.71 -23.51
C PHE A 572 22.11 8.41 -23.49
N ALA A 573 21.48 7.23 -23.57
CA ALA A 573 22.19 5.95 -23.66
C ALA A 573 23.00 5.87 -24.96
N ALA A 574 22.39 6.18 -26.11
CA ALA A 574 23.09 6.20 -27.40
C ALA A 574 24.20 7.26 -27.43
N ARG A 575 23.99 8.42 -26.82
CA ARG A 575 24.99 9.49 -26.72
C ARG A 575 26.20 9.09 -25.88
N LEU A 576 25.99 8.35 -24.79
CA LEU A 576 27.07 7.79 -23.98
C LEU A 576 27.80 6.66 -24.73
N ALA A 577 27.07 5.80 -25.46
CA ALA A 577 27.68 4.78 -26.31
C ALA A 577 28.60 5.40 -27.39
N LYS A 578 28.16 6.49 -28.04
CA LYS A 578 28.97 7.27 -28.99
C LYS A 578 30.22 7.91 -28.36
N ARG A 579 30.21 8.16 -27.04
CA ARG A 579 31.38 8.63 -26.27
C ARG A 579 32.30 7.49 -25.82
N GLY A 580 31.98 6.26 -26.21
CA GLY A 580 32.79 5.08 -25.95
C GLY A 580 32.40 4.29 -24.70
N PHE A 581 31.41 4.72 -23.91
CA PHE A 581 30.90 3.89 -22.81
C PHE A 581 30.18 2.66 -23.37
N ILE A 582 30.22 1.54 -22.65
CA ILE A 582 29.21 0.49 -22.84
C ILE A 582 27.95 0.97 -22.14
N THR A 583 26.77 0.82 -22.74
CA THR A 583 25.52 1.20 -22.06
C THR A 583 24.57 0.04 -21.99
N TYR A 584 23.86 -0.10 -20.87
CA TYR A 584 22.80 -1.08 -20.71
C TYR A 584 21.51 -0.37 -20.29
N ALA A 585 20.47 -0.45 -21.11
CA ALA A 585 19.17 0.13 -20.81
C ALA A 585 18.22 -0.97 -20.30
N PRO A 586 18.07 -1.19 -18.99
CA PRO A 586 17.17 -2.17 -18.42
C PRO A 586 15.69 -1.84 -18.69
N GLN A 587 14.87 -2.88 -18.86
CA GLN A 587 13.43 -2.79 -18.68
C GLN A 587 13.11 -2.99 -17.19
N ASN A 588 12.28 -2.13 -16.61
CA ASN A 588 11.68 -2.34 -15.29
C ASN A 588 10.16 -2.52 -15.42
N PRO A 589 9.45 -3.11 -14.44
CA PRO A 589 8.02 -3.41 -14.53
C PRO A 589 7.14 -2.16 -14.31
N TYR A 590 7.30 -1.14 -15.16
CA TYR A 590 6.67 0.17 -15.05
C TYR A 590 5.61 0.44 -16.12
N ARG A 591 5.20 -0.58 -16.88
CA ARG A 591 4.39 -0.42 -18.09
C ARG A 591 3.15 -1.29 -18.08
N GLY A 592 2.05 -0.74 -18.59
CA GLY A 592 0.77 -1.44 -18.68
C GLY A 592 -0.25 -1.03 -17.61
N ARG A 593 -0.13 0.17 -17.04
CA ARG A 593 -1.06 0.75 -16.06
C ARG A 593 -1.36 -0.24 -14.92
N ASP A 594 -2.63 -0.57 -14.69
CA ASP A 594 -3.02 -1.47 -13.60
C ASP A 594 -2.39 -2.87 -13.67
N ARG A 595 -1.99 -3.32 -14.86
CA ARG A 595 -1.30 -4.61 -15.01
C ARG A 595 0.00 -4.66 -14.21
N PHE A 596 0.76 -3.55 -14.18
CA PHE A 596 1.97 -3.46 -13.37
C PHE A 596 1.67 -2.96 -11.96
N ARG A 597 0.79 -1.96 -11.78
CA ARG A 597 0.51 -1.38 -10.46
C ARG A 597 -0.05 -2.40 -9.47
N THR A 598 -0.83 -3.37 -9.95
CA THR A 598 -1.36 -4.45 -9.11
C THR A 598 -0.28 -5.42 -8.61
N ILE A 599 0.96 -5.40 -9.14
CA ILE A 599 2.08 -6.14 -8.55
C ILE A 599 2.31 -5.65 -7.11
N GLN A 600 2.26 -4.33 -6.87
CA GLN A 600 2.42 -3.76 -5.54
C GLN A 600 1.35 -4.31 -4.58
N ARG A 601 0.08 -4.34 -5.02
CA ARG A 601 -1.05 -4.85 -4.22
C ARG A 601 -0.93 -6.33 -3.88
N LYS A 602 -0.39 -7.13 -4.79
CA LYS A 602 -0.10 -8.56 -4.52
C LYS A 602 1.09 -8.74 -3.57
N SER A 603 2.02 -7.78 -3.58
CA SER A 603 3.32 -7.89 -2.90
C SER A 603 3.30 -7.34 -1.47
N ASN A 604 2.57 -6.24 -1.24
CA ASN A 604 2.48 -5.58 0.07
C ASN A 604 2.08 -6.54 1.20
N PRO A 605 1.03 -7.39 1.07
CA PRO A 605 0.68 -8.36 2.11
C PRO A 605 1.78 -9.39 2.41
N MET A 606 2.72 -9.58 1.48
CA MET A 606 3.87 -10.46 1.59
C MET A 606 5.15 -9.73 2.05
N LYS A 607 5.03 -8.50 2.57
CA LYS A 607 6.14 -7.63 3.00
C LYS A 607 7.13 -7.35 1.87
N ARG A 608 6.62 -6.97 0.70
CA ARG A 608 7.40 -6.72 -0.52
C ARG A 608 6.89 -5.50 -1.28
N SER A 609 7.79 -4.74 -1.87
CA SER A 609 7.47 -3.66 -2.81
C SER A 609 7.87 -4.04 -4.25
N LEU A 610 7.63 -3.16 -5.22
CA LEU A 610 8.16 -3.35 -6.58
C LEU A 610 9.70 -3.54 -6.58
N PHE A 611 10.41 -2.88 -5.66
CA PHE A 611 11.87 -2.95 -5.59
C PHE A 611 12.40 -4.27 -5.01
N SER A 612 11.55 -5.07 -4.36
CA SER A 612 11.87 -6.46 -4.00
C SER A 612 12.26 -7.32 -5.20
N TYR A 613 11.68 -7.03 -6.37
CA TYR A 613 11.96 -7.74 -7.62
C TYR A 613 13.08 -7.05 -8.41
N ILE A 614 13.07 -5.71 -8.44
CA ILE A 614 14.01 -4.91 -9.24
C ILE A 614 15.45 -5.04 -8.72
N ILE A 615 15.68 -5.07 -7.41
CA ILE A 615 17.04 -5.22 -6.88
C ILE A 615 17.71 -6.52 -7.36
N PRO A 616 17.10 -7.72 -7.19
CA PRO A 616 17.63 -8.96 -7.75
C PRO A 616 17.80 -8.95 -9.28
N GLN A 617 16.91 -8.27 -10.03
CA GLN A 617 17.06 -8.10 -11.47
C GLN A 617 18.36 -7.35 -11.82
N HIS A 618 18.67 -6.30 -11.05
CA HIS A 618 19.92 -5.56 -11.20
C HIS A 618 21.14 -6.35 -10.71
N GLU A 619 21.06 -7.09 -9.60
CA GLU A 619 22.14 -7.99 -9.17
C GLU A 619 22.52 -8.98 -10.28
N ARG A 620 21.52 -9.60 -10.93
CA ARG A 620 21.74 -10.53 -12.05
C ARG A 620 22.26 -9.87 -13.31
N THR A 621 21.75 -8.68 -13.60
CA THR A 621 22.25 -7.87 -14.72
C THR A 621 23.73 -7.55 -14.52
N LEU A 622 24.13 -7.11 -13.32
CA LEU A 622 25.51 -6.75 -13.06
C LEU A 622 26.45 -7.96 -12.96
N GLU A 623 25.98 -9.10 -12.47
CA GLU A 623 26.71 -10.38 -12.53
C GLU A 623 27.07 -10.72 -13.98
N TRP A 624 26.09 -10.67 -14.89
CA TRP A 624 26.34 -10.93 -16.30
C TRP A 624 27.24 -9.88 -16.96
N LEU A 625 26.93 -8.59 -16.80
CA LEU A 625 27.75 -7.51 -17.38
C LEU A 625 29.21 -7.61 -16.92
N SER A 626 29.45 -7.91 -15.64
CA SER A 626 30.80 -8.08 -15.08
C SER A 626 31.56 -9.28 -15.64
N SER A 627 30.85 -10.27 -16.21
CA SER A 627 31.45 -11.43 -16.85
C SER A 627 31.93 -11.15 -18.28
N LEU A 628 31.47 -10.06 -18.91
CA LEU A 628 31.82 -9.74 -20.28
C LEU A 628 33.28 -9.26 -20.37
N PRO A 629 34.08 -9.78 -21.33
CA PRO A 629 35.51 -9.45 -21.41
C PRO A 629 35.77 -7.96 -21.74
N GLN A 630 34.80 -7.27 -22.34
CA GLN A 630 34.85 -5.85 -22.68
C GLN A 630 34.48 -4.93 -21.51
N VAL A 631 33.95 -5.46 -20.41
CA VAL A 631 33.46 -4.66 -19.29
C VAL A 631 34.52 -4.58 -18.19
N ASP A 632 34.70 -3.38 -17.64
CA ASP A 632 35.38 -3.20 -16.36
C ASP A 632 34.38 -3.33 -15.20
N PRO A 633 34.40 -4.42 -14.41
CA PRO A 633 33.41 -4.67 -13.36
C PRO A 633 33.50 -3.68 -12.20
N LYS A 634 34.58 -2.89 -12.10
CA LYS A 634 34.73 -1.85 -11.06
C LYS A 634 34.18 -0.49 -11.49
N ARG A 635 33.75 -0.35 -12.75
CA ARG A 635 33.34 0.93 -13.35
C ARG A 635 31.97 0.84 -14.01
N ILE A 636 30.97 0.41 -13.23
CA ILE A 636 29.57 0.38 -13.67
C ILE A 636 28.78 1.47 -12.94
N ALA A 637 28.30 2.47 -13.67
CA ALA A 637 27.47 3.55 -13.15
C ALA A 637 25.98 3.29 -13.35
N PHE A 638 25.15 3.94 -12.52
CA PHE A 638 23.71 4.04 -12.72
C PHE A 638 23.32 5.47 -13.08
N TYR A 639 22.47 5.66 -14.10
CA TYR A 639 21.87 6.94 -14.46
C TYR A 639 20.42 6.74 -14.91
N GLY A 640 19.46 7.34 -14.18
CA GLY A 640 18.04 7.22 -14.51
C GLY A 640 17.27 8.51 -14.34
N LEU A 641 16.18 8.64 -15.11
CA LEU A 641 15.25 9.78 -15.09
C LEU A 641 13.87 9.36 -14.59
N SER A 642 13.22 10.20 -13.77
CA SER A 642 11.85 9.97 -13.25
C SER A 642 11.77 8.70 -12.39
N TYR A 643 10.89 7.75 -12.68
CA TYR A 643 10.95 6.40 -12.09
C TYR A 643 12.33 5.72 -12.24
N GLY A 644 13.12 6.10 -13.25
CA GLY A 644 14.53 5.72 -13.32
C GLY A 644 15.40 6.42 -12.28
N GLY A 645 15.15 7.69 -11.97
CA GLY A 645 15.75 8.38 -10.83
C GLY A 645 15.35 7.76 -9.49
N LYS A 646 14.09 7.33 -9.37
CA LYS A 646 13.60 6.54 -8.22
C LYS A 646 14.39 5.26 -8.03
N THR A 647 14.70 4.58 -9.14
CA THR A 647 15.57 3.40 -9.15
C THR A 647 17.00 3.75 -8.74
N ALA A 648 17.51 4.92 -9.17
CA ALA A 648 18.85 5.41 -8.84
C ALA A 648 19.09 5.60 -7.33
N VAL A 649 18.03 5.79 -6.55
CA VAL A 649 18.10 5.92 -5.08
C VAL A 649 17.54 4.71 -4.33
N ARG A 650 17.09 3.64 -5.00
CA ARG A 650 16.60 2.42 -4.32
C ARG A 650 17.42 1.18 -4.63
N VAL A 651 17.97 1.10 -5.84
CA VAL A 651 18.79 -0.04 -6.29
C VAL A 651 20.27 0.14 -5.93
N PRO A 652 20.99 1.18 -6.37
CA PRO A 652 22.41 1.34 -6.04
C PRO A 652 22.75 1.32 -4.54
N PRO A 653 21.91 1.83 -3.61
CA PRO A 653 22.14 1.64 -2.18
C PRO A 653 22.20 0.17 -1.77
N MET A 654 21.40 -0.71 -2.37
CA MET A 654 21.38 -2.14 -2.01
C MET A 654 22.36 -2.96 -2.82
N VAL A 655 22.68 -2.52 -4.04
CA VAL A 655 23.61 -3.20 -4.97
C VAL A 655 24.97 -2.49 -4.96
N LYS A 656 25.89 -2.99 -4.13
CA LYS A 656 27.22 -2.37 -3.91
C LYS A 656 28.16 -2.40 -5.13
N GLN A 657 27.83 -3.16 -6.17
CA GLN A 657 28.62 -3.26 -7.40
C GLN A 657 28.54 -1.99 -8.26
N TYR A 658 27.49 -1.17 -8.13
CA TYR A 658 27.46 0.14 -8.78
C TYR A 658 28.56 1.04 -8.20
N ALA A 659 29.35 1.66 -9.08
CA ALA A 659 30.45 2.54 -8.72
C ALA A 659 29.99 3.97 -8.39
N LEU A 660 28.88 4.43 -8.99
CA LEU A 660 28.23 5.72 -8.73
C LEU A 660 26.75 5.67 -9.15
N SER A 661 25.97 6.67 -8.74
CA SER A 661 24.56 6.83 -9.15
C SER A 661 24.20 8.27 -9.47
N ILE A 662 23.38 8.47 -10.51
CA ILE A 662 22.81 9.76 -10.91
C ILE A 662 21.28 9.65 -10.90
N CYS A 663 20.63 10.46 -10.06
CA CYS A 663 19.19 10.59 -9.97
C CYS A 663 18.73 11.86 -10.70
N SER A 664 18.07 11.70 -11.85
CA SER A 664 17.54 12.82 -12.64
C SER A 664 16.03 12.92 -12.52
N ALA A 665 15.55 14.16 -12.33
CA ALA A 665 14.13 14.50 -12.39
C ALA A 665 13.22 13.63 -11.48
N ASP A 666 13.70 13.27 -10.29
CA ASP A 666 12.94 12.51 -9.28
C ASP A 666 13.35 12.87 -7.84
N PHE A 667 14.62 13.22 -7.60
CA PHE A 667 15.13 13.49 -6.26
C PHE A 667 14.42 14.67 -5.58
N ASN A 668 13.75 14.47 -4.44
CA ASN A 668 13.13 15.52 -3.64
C ASN A 668 12.78 15.00 -2.23
N GLU A 669 12.15 15.84 -1.39
CA GLU A 669 11.55 15.43 -0.11
C GLU A 669 10.36 14.47 -0.34
N TRP A 670 10.69 13.20 -0.57
CA TRP A 670 9.76 12.21 -1.11
C TRP A 670 8.60 11.90 -0.18
N VAL A 671 8.84 11.93 1.14
CA VAL A 671 7.81 11.66 2.14
C VAL A 671 6.77 12.77 2.12
N VAL A 672 7.18 14.04 2.03
CA VAL A 672 6.25 15.17 1.82
C VAL A 672 5.48 15.00 0.52
N LYS A 673 6.18 14.63 -0.57
CA LYS A 673 5.55 14.39 -1.87
C LYS A 673 4.49 13.27 -1.85
N ASN A 674 4.65 12.25 -1.04
CA ASN A 674 3.66 11.17 -0.95
C ASN A 674 2.61 11.39 0.15
N THR A 675 2.78 12.36 1.04
CA THR A 675 1.91 12.45 2.23
C THR A 675 1.19 13.77 2.36
N SER A 676 1.68 14.85 1.75
CA SER A 676 1.04 16.15 1.90
C SER A 676 -0.35 16.18 1.27
N SER A 677 -1.33 16.69 2.03
CA SER A 677 -2.67 17.02 1.54
C SER A 677 -2.81 18.49 1.15
N GLU A 678 -1.74 19.27 1.18
CA GLU A 678 -1.78 20.73 0.99
C GLU A 678 -0.96 21.19 -0.23
N ASP A 679 -0.16 20.29 -0.83
CA ASP A 679 0.74 20.61 -1.93
C ASP A 679 0.29 19.99 -3.25
N GLY A 680 0.21 20.81 -4.30
CA GLY A 680 -0.21 20.38 -5.64
C GLY A 680 0.73 19.41 -6.34
N TYR A 681 1.96 19.26 -5.85
CA TYR A 681 2.96 18.29 -6.31
C TYR A 681 2.76 16.88 -5.70
N SER A 682 1.87 16.74 -4.71
CA SER A 682 1.71 15.51 -3.95
C SER A 682 1.04 14.39 -4.75
N TYR A 683 1.56 13.16 -4.62
CA TYR A 683 0.99 11.96 -5.22
C TYR A 683 -0.37 11.56 -4.61
N VAL A 684 -0.72 12.08 -3.44
CA VAL A 684 -2.05 11.86 -2.81
C VAL A 684 -3.18 12.21 -3.79
N PHE A 685 -2.98 13.19 -4.68
CA PHE A 685 -4.00 13.66 -5.63
C PHE A 685 -4.01 12.97 -7.00
N THR A 686 -3.16 11.97 -7.21
CA THR A 686 -2.84 11.42 -8.53
C THR A 686 -3.28 9.95 -8.69
N GLY A 687 -3.00 9.32 -9.84
CA GLY A 687 -3.47 7.96 -10.16
C GLY A 687 -2.49 6.85 -9.78
N GLU A 688 -1.27 7.19 -9.38
CA GLU A 688 -0.16 6.29 -9.11
C GLU A 688 -0.27 5.65 -7.71
N TYR A 689 -1.29 4.81 -7.49
CA TYR A 689 -1.52 4.16 -6.20
C TYR A 689 -0.43 3.15 -5.79
N GLU A 690 0.44 2.75 -6.71
CA GLU A 690 1.61 1.92 -6.45
C GLU A 690 2.78 2.69 -5.83
N ILE A 691 2.74 4.03 -5.81
CA ILE A 691 3.89 4.84 -5.41
C ILE A 691 4.18 4.81 -3.90
N PHE A 692 3.17 4.46 -3.10
CA PHE A 692 3.23 4.57 -1.64
C PHE A 692 3.99 3.38 -1.04
N GLU A 693 4.99 3.67 -0.20
CA GLU A 693 5.87 2.70 0.45
C GLU A 693 5.65 2.68 1.97
N TRP A 694 5.47 1.50 2.54
CA TRP A 694 5.08 1.38 3.96
C TRP A 694 6.14 1.98 4.89
N ASN A 695 5.72 2.92 5.72
CA ASN A 695 6.51 3.47 6.82
C ASN A 695 7.85 4.13 6.39
N MET A 696 7.97 4.54 5.13
CA MET A 696 9.16 5.24 4.62
C MET A 696 9.47 6.49 5.45
N GLY A 697 8.43 7.25 5.82
CA GLY A 697 8.54 8.50 6.57
C GLY A 697 9.34 8.40 7.86
N HIS A 698 9.30 7.24 8.52
CA HIS A 698 10.07 6.98 9.74
C HIS A 698 11.36 6.19 9.53
N LEU A 699 11.52 5.47 8.41
CA LEU A 699 12.67 4.58 8.20
C LEU A 699 13.78 5.24 7.39
N ALA A 700 13.46 5.83 6.25
CA ALA A 700 14.43 6.45 5.35
C ALA A 700 13.73 7.39 4.38
N ASN A 701 14.35 8.53 4.07
CA ASN A 701 14.01 9.29 2.87
C ASN A 701 15.16 9.21 1.84
N TYR A 702 15.07 9.98 0.76
CA TYR A 702 16.02 10.03 -0.34
C TYR A 702 17.42 10.40 0.14
N ALA A 703 17.55 11.23 1.18
CA ALA A 703 18.83 11.53 1.81
C ALA A 703 19.43 10.29 2.47
N GLU A 704 18.69 9.56 3.30
CA GLU A 704 19.16 8.33 3.94
C GLU A 704 19.53 7.27 2.89
N LEU A 705 18.66 7.06 1.90
CA LEU A 705 18.90 6.15 0.79
C LEU A 705 20.17 6.52 -0.01
N SER A 706 20.42 7.82 -0.21
CA SER A 706 21.61 8.28 -0.93
C SER A 706 22.88 8.21 -0.09
N ASN A 707 22.78 8.47 1.22
CA ASN A 707 23.87 8.30 2.16
C ASN A 707 24.32 6.84 2.24
N LEU A 708 23.39 5.89 2.12
CA LEU A 708 23.69 4.46 2.01
C LEU A 708 24.61 4.13 0.80
N MET A 709 24.79 5.02 -0.17
CA MET A 709 25.76 4.81 -1.26
C MET A 709 27.22 5.12 -0.90
N THR A 710 27.46 5.88 0.17
CA THR A 710 28.79 6.26 0.67
C THR A 710 29.75 5.06 0.73
N PRO A 711 31.01 5.16 0.23
CA PRO A 711 31.69 6.37 -0.28
C PRO A 711 31.52 6.66 -1.78
N ARG A 712 30.57 6.01 -2.44
CA ARG A 712 30.42 6.10 -3.90
C ARG A 712 29.87 7.48 -4.31
N PRO A 713 30.33 8.04 -5.44
CA PRO A 713 29.79 9.30 -5.93
C PRO A 713 28.29 9.25 -6.21
N PHE A 714 27.61 10.34 -5.90
CA PHE A 714 26.18 10.53 -6.11
C PHE A 714 25.90 11.90 -6.71
N MET A 715 25.00 11.94 -7.71
CA MET A 715 24.61 13.19 -8.35
C MET A 715 23.10 13.32 -8.50
N VAL A 716 22.59 14.54 -8.34
CA VAL A 716 21.21 14.93 -8.67
C VAL A 716 21.20 15.84 -9.90
N GLU A 717 20.28 15.60 -10.84
CA GLU A 717 20.05 16.46 -12.02
C GLU A 717 18.61 16.97 -12.00
N ARG A 718 18.45 18.30 -12.05
CA ARG A 718 17.16 18.98 -11.83
C ARG A 718 16.91 20.10 -12.84
N GLY A 719 15.76 20.07 -13.51
CA GLY A 719 15.27 21.18 -14.33
C GLY A 719 14.31 22.10 -13.55
N HIS A 720 14.47 23.42 -13.66
CA HIS A 720 13.60 24.40 -12.98
C HIS A 720 12.11 24.28 -13.35
N HIS A 721 11.79 23.83 -14.56
CA HIS A 721 10.41 23.66 -15.05
C HIS A 721 9.91 22.21 -14.92
N ASP A 722 10.61 21.37 -14.15
CA ASP A 722 10.19 20.00 -13.91
C ASP A 722 9.05 19.94 -12.88
N GLY A 723 7.85 19.60 -13.35
CA GLY A 723 6.63 19.50 -12.55
C GLY A 723 6.61 18.36 -11.53
N VAL A 724 7.68 17.57 -11.38
CA VAL A 724 7.79 16.50 -10.38
C VAL A 724 7.84 17.03 -8.94
N ALA A 725 8.47 18.17 -8.70
CA ALA A 725 8.64 18.76 -7.36
C ALA A 725 9.04 20.23 -7.54
N PRO A 726 8.97 21.09 -6.51
CA PRO A 726 9.59 22.42 -6.54
C PRO A 726 11.08 22.35 -6.16
N ASP A 727 11.87 23.33 -6.59
CA ASP A 727 13.34 23.33 -6.37
C ASP A 727 13.71 23.33 -4.88
N GLU A 728 12.88 23.94 -4.05
CA GLU A 728 13.05 24.02 -2.61
C GLU A 728 13.06 22.64 -1.96
N TRP A 729 12.20 21.72 -2.42
CA TRP A 729 12.17 20.35 -1.90
C TRP A 729 13.38 19.54 -2.35
N VAL A 730 13.82 19.75 -3.60
CA VAL A 730 15.02 19.11 -4.14
C VAL A 730 16.26 19.59 -3.39
N GLY A 731 16.42 20.90 -3.26
CA GLY A 731 17.54 21.54 -2.57
C GLY A 731 17.58 21.20 -1.08
N TRP A 732 16.43 21.22 -0.40
CA TRP A 732 16.35 20.85 1.02
C TRP A 732 16.81 19.41 1.26
N GLU A 733 16.31 18.46 0.48
CA GLU A 733 16.69 17.06 0.65
C GLU A 733 18.16 16.83 0.25
N PHE A 734 18.65 17.47 -0.83
CA PHE A 734 20.02 17.32 -1.28
C PHE A 734 21.03 17.92 -0.29
N ALA A 735 20.68 19.02 0.38
CA ALA A 735 21.52 19.62 1.42
C ALA A 735 21.83 18.63 2.56
N LYS A 736 20.91 17.70 2.88
CA LYS A 736 21.17 16.64 3.87
C LYS A 736 22.24 15.66 3.39
N VAL A 737 22.21 15.28 2.10
CA VAL A 737 23.23 14.42 1.47
C VAL A 737 24.58 15.14 1.40
N LYS A 738 24.59 16.38 0.91
CA LYS A 738 25.81 17.17 0.79
C LYS A 738 26.49 17.35 2.14
N ARG A 739 25.74 17.72 3.17
CA ARG A 739 26.22 17.81 4.55
C ARG A 739 26.82 16.51 5.04
N HIS A 740 26.17 15.37 4.79
CA HIS A 740 26.71 14.06 5.15
C HIS A 740 28.09 13.83 4.50
N TYR A 741 28.21 13.99 3.18
CA TYR A 741 29.45 13.79 2.44
C TYR A 741 30.58 14.76 2.87
N ASP A 742 30.24 16.02 3.14
CA ASP A 742 31.20 17.02 3.64
C ASP A 742 31.75 16.64 5.01
N LEU A 743 30.89 16.26 5.95
CA LEU A 743 31.30 15.93 7.33
C LEU A 743 32.21 14.70 7.40
N ILE A 744 32.09 13.76 6.47
CA ILE A 744 32.97 12.59 6.40
C ILE A 744 34.18 12.76 5.47
N GLY A 745 34.38 13.96 4.91
CA GLY A 745 35.57 14.33 4.13
C GLY A 745 35.58 13.88 2.66
N ILE A 746 34.42 13.62 2.05
CA ILE A 746 34.29 13.27 0.62
C ILE A 746 33.26 14.16 -0.10
N GLY A 747 33.20 15.43 0.32
CA GLY A 747 32.25 16.42 -0.16
C GLY A 747 32.21 16.61 -1.67
N GLU A 748 33.33 16.37 -2.35
CA GLU A 748 33.51 16.46 -3.80
C GLU A 748 32.80 15.33 -4.58
N ARG A 749 32.29 14.31 -3.89
CA ARG A 749 31.59 13.17 -4.51
C ARG A 749 30.07 13.31 -4.54
N ALA A 750 29.53 14.39 -3.97
CA ALA A 750 28.10 14.69 -3.97
C ALA A 750 27.84 15.99 -4.73
N GLU A 751 27.23 15.87 -5.92
CA GLU A 751 26.98 17.01 -6.83
C GLU A 751 25.50 17.15 -7.16
N MET A 752 25.06 18.39 -7.40
CA MET A 752 23.74 18.69 -7.94
C MET A 752 23.87 19.65 -9.10
N GLU A 753 23.31 19.29 -10.25
CA GLU A 753 23.16 20.18 -11.40
C GLU A 753 21.71 20.67 -11.46
N VAL A 754 21.55 21.99 -11.48
CA VAL A 754 20.27 22.65 -11.73
C VAL A 754 20.36 23.44 -13.03
N PHE A 755 19.36 23.31 -13.90
CA PHE A 755 19.34 23.96 -15.21
C PHE A 755 17.95 24.49 -15.58
N VAL A 756 17.91 25.46 -16.49
CA VAL A 756 16.66 25.98 -17.05
C VAL A 756 16.13 24.97 -18.07
N GLY A 757 15.16 24.15 -17.66
CA GLY A 757 14.57 23.13 -18.52
C GLY A 757 13.45 22.34 -17.86
N PRO A 758 12.72 21.53 -18.65
CA PRO A 758 11.58 20.74 -18.19
C PRO A 758 12.05 19.43 -17.53
N HIS A 759 11.11 18.49 -17.38
CA HIS A 759 11.37 17.09 -17.04
C HIS A 759 12.18 16.37 -18.15
N THR A 760 13.50 16.47 -18.11
CA THR A 760 14.41 15.95 -19.16
C THR A 760 15.81 15.66 -18.62
N ILE A 761 16.54 14.78 -19.31
CA ILE A 761 18.00 14.68 -19.22
C ILE A 761 18.63 15.94 -19.82
N ASN A 762 19.51 16.62 -19.08
CA ASN A 762 20.34 17.71 -19.61
C ASN A 762 21.60 17.14 -20.26
N GLY A 763 22.26 16.18 -19.60
CA GLY A 763 23.40 15.45 -20.17
C GLY A 763 24.67 16.30 -20.32
N LYS A 764 24.82 17.37 -19.54
CA LYS A 764 26.04 18.20 -19.51
C LYS A 764 26.86 17.88 -18.26
N GLY A 765 26.42 18.35 -17.09
CA GLY A 765 27.09 18.05 -15.82
C GLY A 765 27.13 16.55 -15.52
N THR A 766 26.05 15.83 -15.81
CA THR A 766 25.97 14.38 -15.61
C THR A 766 26.95 13.59 -16.48
N PHE A 767 27.18 14.00 -17.74
CA PHE A 767 28.19 13.34 -18.58
C PHE A 767 29.61 13.64 -18.09
N ASP A 768 29.86 14.88 -17.68
CA ASP A 768 31.15 15.27 -17.08
C ASP A 768 31.44 14.51 -15.78
N PHE A 769 30.42 14.31 -14.94
CA PHE A 769 30.48 13.49 -13.74
C PHE A 769 30.85 12.03 -14.05
N LEU A 770 30.21 11.44 -15.07
CA LEU A 770 30.53 10.08 -15.54
C LEU A 770 31.98 9.97 -16.02
N HIS A 771 32.44 10.88 -16.89
CA HIS A 771 33.82 10.88 -17.38
C HIS A 771 34.83 10.98 -16.23
N ARG A 772 34.57 11.86 -15.26
CA ARG A 772 35.45 12.08 -14.10
C ARG A 772 35.53 10.86 -13.19
N HIS A 773 34.38 10.35 -12.72
CA HIS A 773 34.35 9.30 -11.70
C HIS A 773 34.54 7.90 -12.26
N LEU A 774 34.26 7.66 -13.55
CA LEU A 774 34.59 6.40 -14.24
C LEU A 774 35.97 6.46 -14.93
N LYS A 775 36.72 7.56 -14.77
CA LYS A 775 38.05 7.76 -15.35
C LYS A 775 38.07 7.42 -16.85
N TRP A 776 37.14 8.01 -17.60
CA TRP A 776 37.01 7.81 -19.04
C TRP A 776 37.26 9.13 -19.78
N PRO A 777 38.14 9.17 -20.79
CA PRO A 777 38.46 10.42 -21.48
C PRO A 777 37.24 11.00 -22.19
N LYS A 778 37.12 12.33 -22.20
CA LYS A 778 36.11 13.05 -22.98
C LYS A 778 36.42 12.87 -24.47
N ARG A 779 35.38 12.68 -25.29
CA ARG A 779 35.46 12.55 -26.75
C ARG A 779 34.50 13.52 -27.41
#